data_AF-A0A7S1UWQ5-F1
#
_entry.id   AF-A0A7S1UWQ5-F1
#
_cell.length_a   1.000
_cell.length_b   1.000
_cell.length_c   1.000
_cell.angle_alpha   90.00
_cell.angle_beta   90.00
_cell.angle_gamma   90.00
#
_symmetry.space_group_name_H-M   'P 1'
#
loop_
_entity.id
_entity.type
_entity.pdbx_description
1 polymer ?
#
loop_
_entity_poly.entity_id
_entity_poly.type
_entity_poly.pdbx_seq_one_letter_code
_entity_poly.pdbx_strand_id
1 'polypeptide(L)'
;MKFSSLAITVAGILAAVPTAQAQCNLDTGGFTVNFDGECNYENLKTAFSEWFSQHTSTLGSCGAADARLRTLLNANDETQAAANFYDICLDGIENFAAEKKFADIPLNNGDESFIQTFYNGGTYWNEDFETDEPDGVTVKVLRDDLRHVKEYYRSAVGARYEKIEFPTYIQNFADCSSTNAAYCCWPSDRGPNDNNGNCARNNGDDTDATCQDSDPSDNTDLCFVDAEAGNASTGYQSTGGTLVFPRDDGNFRTNAEAPIHCHGLGWDENLNDQSYVLRGNNLFYVSMYDHLHQRGYARNIPGAPMCACADQMPVVTRADCTQMEVEQSYKAMYAGASGTWVVEPTNFAITFQSCDGMDRYGDDDDNDLWSYMNQLHYEGRLPTDKLKKLSENLVGDDPNQCRVNEHKRMADQGYVLGYNNDDSKWVQVAGRETFAVEDTYGSGSVRVMMESGTGILRRICAPCYKSHQQIFYRRKEDRPIPDDMNILHNLKYSREEVEGQIWGEDFDIYSTYEDALNRENEWDCSGEGYSYNRGFPGECGPRSQVTGQYSTFHWWGGKTDVAWFVEATAPFTDLDFSTIGFDGLSRKGTVVNSPGNVFTNAANQIFLATKTDDIWKNADDFIFYQQAASGDLQVTARIDHWDPSSSWSKAGIMIRASEEPGSPHFFLTQTGKYGQIAQYRRNLDEGSSSIGFVGEQPFQPAWLRLTKSGNLVTPYISDDGVTFVQFHGTYEIEFGDNFLVGLAAAANDNEADLSEACFSNYVVDTTYQAPIVPPVDRSGATVTYTNATVPQAIDIGYMRDGMAGTSSENESTDQYFITGSGSDIWGSADGFQMLYQEWTGDVAIQTKVLDIDAEHTWAKAGAMIREDLSANSTNAAVVMSNRNGAFMSYRGTTGGSTTGKGLKYEVTTAQTLRLERRGNVFTALKSYDDGATWYELHEQEIAMSENVYVGLAVTSHDTRKYADAVLEGYVLEQPAPPS
;
A
#
# COMPACT_ATOMS: atom_id res chain seq x y z
N MET A 1 47.35 -24.71 -5.80
CA MET A 1 47.19 -26.18 -5.59
C MET A 1 46.93 -26.82 -6.93
N LYS A 2 47.63 -27.92 -7.27
CA LYS A 2 47.36 -28.69 -8.50
C LYS A 2 46.10 -29.53 -8.30
N PHE A 3 45.10 -29.39 -9.17
CA PHE A 3 44.06 -30.41 -9.33
C PHE A 3 44.11 -31.00 -10.73
N SER A 4 44.03 -32.32 -10.72
CA SER A 4 44.22 -33.29 -11.80
C SER A 4 42.95 -33.48 -12.62
N SER A 5 43.07 -33.40 -13.93
CA SER A 5 42.01 -33.72 -14.90
C SER A 5 41.76 -35.24 -14.93
N LEU A 6 40.54 -35.66 -14.58
CA LEU A 6 40.05 -37.03 -14.72
C LEU A 6 39.49 -37.20 -16.14
N ALA A 7 40.14 -38.00 -16.98
CA ALA A 7 39.65 -38.35 -18.30
C ALA A 7 38.53 -39.40 -18.18
N ILE A 8 37.31 -39.04 -18.54
CA ILE A 8 36.19 -39.98 -18.70
C ILE A 8 36.25 -40.56 -20.12
N THR A 9 36.51 -41.86 -20.21
CA THR A 9 36.46 -42.63 -21.45
C THR A 9 35.05 -43.22 -21.60
N VAL A 10 34.28 -42.77 -22.60
CA VAL A 10 33.08 -43.50 -23.05
C VAL A 10 33.39 -44.12 -24.41
N ALA A 11 33.57 -45.45 -24.40
CA ALA A 11 33.70 -46.26 -25.59
C ALA A 11 32.32 -46.44 -26.24
N GLY A 12 32.12 -45.80 -27.39
CA GLY A 12 30.98 -45.98 -28.28
C GLY A 12 31.38 -46.80 -29.52
N ILE A 13 30.63 -47.86 -29.76
CA ILE A 13 30.83 -48.95 -30.74
C ILE A 13 31.06 -48.44 -32.18
N LEU A 14 32.12 -48.96 -32.82
CA LEU A 14 32.37 -48.84 -34.26
C LEU A 14 31.25 -49.53 -35.07
N ALA A 15 30.57 -48.77 -35.91
CA ALA A 15 29.93 -49.28 -37.13
C ALA A 15 30.58 -48.57 -38.32
N ALA A 16 31.42 -49.31 -39.06
CA ALA A 16 31.98 -48.83 -40.31
C ALA A 16 30.91 -48.89 -41.42
N VAL A 17 30.65 -47.75 -42.05
CA VAL A 17 30.02 -47.68 -43.38
C VAL A 17 31.06 -47.07 -44.34
N PRO A 18 31.44 -47.75 -45.43
CA PRO A 18 32.36 -47.20 -46.40
C PRO A 18 31.56 -46.46 -47.47
N THR A 19 31.71 -45.14 -47.53
CA THR A 19 31.41 -44.36 -48.72
C THR A 19 32.55 -43.38 -48.94
N ALA A 20 33.24 -43.50 -50.08
CA ALA A 20 34.22 -42.54 -50.54
C ALA A 20 33.54 -41.17 -50.68
N GLN A 21 33.75 -40.29 -49.71
CA GLN A 21 33.29 -38.91 -49.73
C GLN A 21 34.51 -38.03 -49.89
N ALA A 22 34.49 -37.14 -50.87
CA ALA A 22 35.60 -36.27 -51.20
C ALA A 22 36.04 -35.51 -49.93
N GLN A 23 37.30 -35.74 -49.52
CA GLN A 23 37.87 -35.18 -48.31
C GLN A 23 37.81 -33.65 -48.37
N CYS A 24 37.17 -33.02 -47.39
CA CYS A 24 37.17 -31.57 -47.29
C CYS A 24 38.58 -31.10 -46.93
N ASN A 25 39.17 -30.25 -47.75
CA ASN A 25 40.57 -29.85 -47.59
C ASN A 25 40.82 -29.04 -46.30
N LEU A 26 39.77 -28.54 -45.65
CA LEU A 26 39.84 -27.91 -44.31
C LEU A 26 40.26 -28.88 -43.22
N ASP A 27 39.95 -30.18 -43.35
CA ASP A 27 40.32 -31.20 -42.35
C ASP A 27 41.83 -31.41 -42.26
N THR A 28 42.60 -30.94 -43.24
CA THR A 28 44.06 -31.08 -43.25
C THR A 28 44.80 -29.77 -43.47
N GLY A 29 44.20 -28.81 -44.20
CA GLY A 29 44.83 -27.55 -44.61
C GLY A 29 44.56 -26.37 -43.69
N GLY A 30 43.46 -26.39 -42.91
CA GLY A 30 43.08 -25.28 -42.05
C GLY A 30 42.66 -24.01 -42.80
N PHE A 31 42.47 -22.92 -42.07
CA PHE A 31 42.19 -21.59 -42.65
C PHE A 31 42.55 -20.45 -41.67
N THR A 32 42.59 -19.23 -42.21
CA THR A 32 42.72 -17.98 -41.44
C THR A 32 41.65 -17.00 -41.91
N VAL A 33 40.93 -16.41 -40.99
CA VAL A 33 40.00 -15.30 -41.24
C VAL A 33 40.28 -14.14 -40.30
N ASN A 34 40.02 -12.93 -40.76
CA ASN A 34 40.03 -11.74 -39.92
C ASN A 34 38.62 -11.20 -39.81
N PHE A 35 38.28 -10.63 -38.66
CA PHE A 35 37.01 -9.94 -38.45
C PHE A 35 37.19 -8.78 -37.46
N ASP A 36 36.37 -7.75 -37.64
CA ASP A 36 36.34 -6.57 -36.76
C ASP A 36 35.22 -6.71 -35.73
N GLY A 37 35.39 -6.08 -34.57
CA GLY A 37 34.42 -6.11 -33.46
C GLY A 37 34.68 -7.21 -32.44
N GLU A 38 33.67 -7.52 -31.64
CA GLU A 38 33.75 -8.50 -30.56
C GLU A 38 34.16 -9.90 -31.04
N CYS A 39 34.95 -10.60 -30.20
CA CYS A 39 35.25 -12.01 -30.42
C CYS A 39 34.04 -12.87 -30.06
N ASN A 40 33.14 -13.05 -31.01
CA ASN A 40 31.94 -13.87 -30.87
C ASN A 40 31.70 -14.73 -32.12
N TYR A 41 30.82 -15.72 -31.97
CA TYR A 41 30.54 -16.69 -33.03
C TYR A 41 29.87 -16.07 -34.26
N GLU A 42 29.06 -15.01 -34.10
CA GLU A 42 28.39 -14.36 -35.23
C GLU A 42 29.39 -13.62 -36.14
N ASN A 43 30.36 -12.92 -35.55
CA ASN A 43 31.42 -12.26 -36.30
C ASN A 43 32.34 -13.28 -37.00
N LEU A 44 32.70 -14.37 -36.31
CA LEU A 44 33.45 -15.47 -36.92
C LEU A 44 32.67 -16.12 -38.07
N LYS A 45 31.38 -16.42 -37.86
CA LYS A 45 30.51 -17.07 -38.85
C LYS A 45 30.38 -16.24 -40.11
N THR A 46 30.25 -14.92 -39.95
CA THR A 46 30.23 -13.97 -41.07
C THR A 46 31.54 -14.01 -41.84
N ALA A 47 32.68 -13.82 -41.16
CA ALA A 47 33.99 -13.82 -41.80
C ALA A 47 34.37 -15.17 -42.43
N PHE A 48 34.01 -16.28 -41.77
CA PHE A 48 34.19 -17.63 -42.30
C PHE A 48 33.33 -17.87 -43.54
N SER A 49 32.07 -17.43 -43.54
CA SER A 49 31.18 -17.61 -44.68
C SER A 49 31.68 -16.86 -45.91
N GLU A 50 32.14 -15.62 -45.73
CA GLU A 50 32.78 -14.84 -46.79
C GLU A 50 34.04 -15.53 -47.31
N TRP A 51 34.95 -15.93 -46.43
CA TRP A 51 36.15 -16.67 -46.79
C TRP A 51 35.83 -17.98 -47.54
N PHE A 52 34.87 -18.76 -47.05
CA PHE A 52 34.46 -20.04 -47.61
C PHE A 52 33.90 -19.88 -49.03
N SER A 53 33.14 -18.81 -49.29
CA SER A 53 32.60 -18.50 -50.61
C SER A 53 33.68 -18.20 -51.65
N GLN A 54 34.79 -17.59 -51.23
CA GLN A 54 35.91 -17.22 -52.10
C GLN A 54 36.82 -18.42 -52.43
N HIS A 55 36.75 -19.50 -51.65
CA HIS A 55 37.65 -20.65 -51.74
C HIS A 55 36.95 -21.95 -52.19
N THR A 56 35.72 -21.88 -52.70
CA THR A 56 34.92 -23.05 -53.10
C THR A 56 35.59 -23.94 -54.16
N SER A 57 36.47 -23.37 -55.00
CA SER A 57 37.23 -24.11 -56.02
C SER A 57 38.38 -24.96 -55.48
N THR A 58 38.84 -24.70 -54.25
CA THR A 58 39.98 -25.39 -53.62
C THR A 58 39.59 -26.24 -52.41
N LEU A 59 38.36 -26.10 -51.89
CA LEU A 59 37.91 -26.73 -50.65
C LEU A 59 37.49 -28.20 -50.80
N GLY A 60 37.09 -28.66 -51.99
CA GLY A 60 36.52 -30.00 -52.16
C GLY A 60 35.06 -30.08 -51.68
N SER A 61 34.58 -31.26 -51.25
CA SER A 61 33.16 -31.44 -50.84
C SER A 61 32.96 -31.15 -49.34
N CYS A 62 33.01 -29.87 -48.97
CA CYS A 62 32.92 -29.42 -47.57
C CYS A 62 31.51 -29.15 -47.03
N GLY A 63 30.45 -29.38 -47.82
CA GLY A 63 29.08 -29.04 -47.44
C GLY A 63 28.83 -27.53 -47.38
N ALA A 64 27.79 -27.11 -46.65
CA ALA A 64 27.47 -25.69 -46.42
C ALA A 64 28.41 -25.09 -45.35
N ALA A 65 28.82 -23.83 -45.55
CA ALA A 65 29.78 -23.14 -44.68
C ALA A 65 29.37 -23.18 -43.20
N ASP A 66 28.12 -22.82 -42.90
CA ASP A 66 27.61 -22.76 -41.52
C ASP A 66 27.61 -24.13 -40.81
N ALA A 67 27.10 -25.18 -41.47
CA ALA A 67 27.16 -26.54 -40.94
C ALA A 67 28.61 -27.04 -40.75
N ARG A 68 29.50 -26.59 -41.63
CA ARG A 68 30.91 -26.92 -41.54
C ARG A 68 31.58 -26.23 -40.36
N LEU A 69 31.34 -24.94 -40.15
CA LEU A 69 31.90 -24.18 -39.04
C LEU A 69 31.50 -24.79 -37.68
N ARG A 70 30.22 -25.15 -37.50
CA ARG A 70 29.77 -25.88 -36.30
C ARG A 70 30.53 -27.19 -36.07
N THR A 71 30.77 -27.94 -37.15
CA THR A 71 31.56 -29.19 -37.07
C THR A 71 33.00 -28.92 -36.62
N LEU A 72 33.64 -27.85 -37.13
CA LEU A 72 35.00 -27.46 -36.77
C LEU A 72 35.11 -26.93 -35.33
N LEU A 73 34.01 -26.42 -34.77
CA LEU A 73 33.89 -26.00 -33.37
C LEU A 73 33.41 -27.14 -32.46
N ASN A 74 33.29 -28.37 -32.97
CA ASN A 74 32.80 -29.54 -32.21
C ASN A 74 31.44 -29.30 -31.55
N ALA A 75 30.52 -28.66 -32.28
CA ALA A 75 29.20 -28.27 -31.79
C ALA A 75 28.07 -28.89 -32.63
N ASN A 76 26.98 -29.27 -31.95
CA ASN A 76 25.80 -29.85 -32.60
C ASN A 76 24.77 -28.80 -33.04
N ASP A 77 24.77 -27.63 -32.40
CA ASP A 77 23.89 -26.49 -32.68
C ASP A 77 24.65 -25.16 -32.56
N GLU A 78 23.99 -24.05 -32.87
CA GLU A 78 24.61 -22.72 -32.84
C GLU A 78 24.92 -22.23 -31.43
N THR A 79 24.09 -22.58 -30.43
CA THR A 79 24.33 -22.19 -29.04
C THR A 79 25.61 -22.84 -28.50
N GLN A 80 25.80 -24.12 -28.78
CA GLN A 80 27.02 -24.85 -28.42
C GLN A 80 28.23 -24.35 -29.22
N ALA A 81 28.05 -23.96 -30.49
CA ALA A 81 29.13 -23.38 -31.29
C ALA A 81 29.56 -22.01 -30.75
N ALA A 82 28.59 -21.20 -30.33
CA ALA A 82 28.83 -19.93 -29.67
C ALA A 82 29.63 -20.11 -28.38
N ALA A 83 29.21 -21.03 -27.50
CA ALA A 83 29.93 -21.32 -26.27
C ALA A 83 31.36 -21.85 -26.52
N ASN A 84 31.54 -22.82 -27.43
CA ASN A 84 32.86 -23.38 -27.72
C ASN A 84 33.82 -22.36 -28.36
N PHE A 85 33.31 -21.49 -29.24
CA PHE A 85 34.14 -20.44 -29.83
C PHE A 85 34.43 -19.32 -28.83
N TYR A 86 33.52 -19.07 -27.90
CA TYR A 86 33.74 -18.14 -26.81
C TYR A 86 34.94 -18.55 -25.94
N ASP A 87 35.05 -19.83 -25.57
CA ASP A 87 36.23 -20.35 -24.84
C ASP A 87 37.54 -20.13 -25.63
N ILE A 88 37.51 -20.33 -26.95
CA ILE A 88 38.66 -20.08 -27.84
C ILE A 88 39.03 -18.58 -27.88
N CYS A 89 38.03 -17.70 -27.89
CA CYS A 89 38.25 -16.25 -27.81
C CYS A 89 38.96 -15.86 -26.52
N LEU A 90 38.59 -16.46 -25.39
CA LEU A 90 39.19 -16.18 -24.10
C LEU A 90 40.65 -16.60 -24.04
N ASP A 91 40.95 -17.82 -24.50
CA ASP A 91 42.33 -18.27 -24.65
C ASP A 91 43.13 -17.30 -25.53
N GLY A 92 42.52 -16.77 -26.59
CA GLY A 92 43.16 -15.78 -27.47
C GLY A 92 43.47 -14.45 -26.78
N ILE A 93 42.51 -13.91 -26.02
CA ILE A 93 42.65 -12.64 -25.30
C ILE A 93 43.65 -12.77 -24.14
N GLU A 94 43.56 -13.84 -23.35
CA GLU A 94 44.46 -14.10 -22.22
C GLU A 94 45.92 -14.21 -22.66
N ASN A 95 46.17 -14.79 -23.83
CA ASN A 95 47.52 -15.00 -24.35
C ASN A 95 48.09 -13.82 -25.16
N PHE A 96 47.27 -12.82 -25.51
CA PHE A 96 47.68 -11.75 -26.43
C PHE A 96 48.34 -10.54 -25.78
N ALA A 97 47.75 -10.00 -24.70
CA ALA A 97 48.32 -8.85 -24.01
C ALA A 97 49.21 -9.34 -22.86
N ALA A 98 50.50 -8.98 -22.87
CA ALA A 98 51.31 -9.12 -21.67
C ALA A 98 50.62 -8.35 -20.54
N GLU A 99 50.11 -9.06 -19.53
CA GLU A 99 49.40 -8.44 -18.43
C GLU A 99 50.38 -7.59 -17.63
N LYS A 100 50.12 -6.28 -17.58
CA LYS A 100 50.89 -5.38 -16.74
C LYS A 100 50.39 -5.51 -15.32
N LYS A 101 51.32 -5.77 -14.40
CA LYS A 101 51.01 -5.73 -12.98
C LYS A 101 50.65 -4.32 -12.54
N PHE A 102 49.59 -4.19 -11.75
CA PHE A 102 49.09 -2.90 -11.29
C PHE A 102 50.15 -2.20 -10.43
N ALA A 103 50.84 -2.96 -9.58
CA ALA A 103 51.92 -2.48 -8.71
C ALA A 103 53.18 -1.98 -9.46
N ASP A 104 53.35 -2.34 -10.73
CA ASP A 104 54.51 -1.90 -11.50
C ASP A 104 54.37 -0.48 -12.05
N ILE A 105 53.15 0.06 -12.12
CA ILE A 105 52.87 1.34 -12.79
C ILE A 105 53.41 2.55 -11.99
N PRO A 106 53.20 2.64 -10.66
CA PRO A 106 53.59 3.84 -9.90
C PRO A 106 55.11 4.03 -9.77
N LEU A 107 55.83 2.99 -9.34
CA LEU A 107 57.22 3.10 -8.87
C LEU A 107 58.23 2.23 -9.64
N ASN A 108 57.83 1.54 -10.72
CA ASN A 108 58.66 0.62 -11.51
C ASN A 108 59.32 -0.54 -10.73
N ASN A 109 58.86 -0.83 -9.50
CA ASN A 109 59.46 -1.81 -8.59
C ASN A 109 58.47 -2.87 -8.05
N GLY A 110 57.20 -2.84 -8.47
CA GLY A 110 56.20 -3.85 -8.07
C GLY A 110 55.83 -3.83 -6.58
N ASP A 111 55.78 -2.65 -5.95
CA ASP A 111 55.50 -2.53 -4.52
C ASP A 111 53.99 -2.60 -4.23
N GLU A 112 53.49 -3.81 -3.97
CA GLU A 112 52.10 -4.06 -3.62
C GLU A 112 51.67 -3.33 -2.33
N SER A 113 52.60 -3.11 -1.39
CA SER A 113 52.32 -2.41 -0.13
C SER A 113 52.06 -0.91 -0.34
N PHE A 114 52.72 -0.32 -1.33
CA PHE A 114 52.44 1.04 -1.77
C PHE A 114 51.01 1.15 -2.33
N ILE A 115 50.58 0.20 -3.17
CA ILE A 115 49.22 0.19 -3.74
C ILE A 115 48.15 0.08 -2.66
N GLN A 116 48.32 -0.83 -1.70
CA GLN A 116 47.42 -0.97 -0.54
C GLN A 116 47.33 0.34 0.25
N THR A 117 48.47 0.98 0.54
CA THR A 117 48.51 2.22 1.31
C THR A 117 47.92 3.39 0.51
N PHE A 118 48.12 3.42 -0.81
CA PHE A 118 47.61 4.46 -1.70
C PHE A 118 46.08 4.43 -1.74
N TYR A 119 45.48 3.26 -1.97
CA TYR A 119 44.02 3.12 -1.99
C TYR A 119 43.36 3.27 -0.62
N ASN A 120 44.14 3.18 0.47
CA ASN A 120 43.68 3.56 1.80
C ASN A 120 43.73 5.07 2.06
N GLY A 121 44.32 5.86 1.16
CA GLY A 121 44.48 7.30 1.32
C GLY A 121 45.76 7.74 2.04
N GLY A 122 46.69 6.83 2.37
CA GLY A 122 47.79 7.12 3.31
C GLY A 122 49.20 7.30 2.74
N THR A 123 49.39 7.30 1.42
CA THR A 123 50.73 7.53 0.83
C THR A 123 51.02 9.02 0.68
N TYR A 124 52.29 9.35 0.42
CA TYR A 124 52.68 10.71 0.08
C TYR A 124 51.99 11.22 -1.20
N TRP A 125 51.50 10.35 -2.10
CA TRP A 125 50.68 10.77 -3.25
C TRP A 125 49.33 11.35 -2.84
N ASN A 126 48.82 10.98 -1.67
CA ASN A 126 47.54 11.46 -1.16
C ASN A 126 47.71 12.65 -0.21
N GLU A 127 48.86 12.77 0.45
CA GLU A 127 49.09 13.74 1.54
C GLU A 127 49.99 14.92 1.18
N ASP A 128 50.85 14.79 0.15
CA ASP A 128 51.74 15.87 -0.26
C ASP A 128 51.03 16.89 -1.14
N PHE A 129 51.32 18.16 -0.88
CA PHE A 129 50.92 19.33 -1.68
C PHE A 129 52.16 19.92 -2.35
N GLU A 130 52.00 20.49 -3.55
CA GLU A 130 53.06 21.26 -4.21
C GLU A 130 53.40 22.47 -3.32
N THR A 131 54.68 22.84 -3.20
CA THR A 131 55.07 24.01 -2.39
C THR A 131 56.25 24.76 -3.00
N ASP A 132 56.04 26.04 -3.30
CA ASP A 132 57.04 26.99 -3.74
C ASP A 132 57.86 27.47 -2.56
N GLU A 133 59.16 27.16 -2.56
CA GLU A 133 60.06 27.68 -1.56
C GLU A 133 60.36 29.18 -1.79
N PRO A 134 60.73 29.93 -0.73
CA PRO A 134 61.00 31.38 -0.82
C PRO A 134 62.11 31.79 -1.80
N ASP A 135 62.91 30.85 -2.31
CA ASP A 135 63.94 31.07 -3.32
C ASP A 135 63.44 30.88 -4.77
N GLY A 136 62.15 30.59 -4.95
CA GLY A 136 61.48 30.41 -6.24
C GLY A 136 61.65 29.00 -6.82
N VAL A 137 62.07 28.03 -6.02
CA VAL A 137 62.13 26.61 -6.40
C VAL A 137 60.87 25.90 -5.90
N THR A 138 60.10 25.33 -6.82
CA THR A 138 58.97 24.44 -6.48
C THR A 138 59.51 23.11 -5.98
N VAL A 139 59.10 22.72 -4.77
CA VAL A 139 59.44 21.45 -4.12
C VAL A 139 58.20 20.55 -4.17
N LYS A 140 58.40 19.24 -4.43
CA LYS A 140 57.33 18.24 -4.63
C LYS A 140 56.38 18.60 -5.77
N VAL A 141 56.92 18.70 -6.99
CA VAL A 141 56.11 18.89 -8.20
C VAL A 141 55.25 17.64 -8.41
N LEU A 142 53.97 17.72 -8.02
CA LEU A 142 53.12 16.54 -7.87
C LEU A 142 52.87 15.84 -9.21
N ARG A 143 52.83 16.62 -10.30
CA ARG A 143 52.73 16.11 -11.67
C ARG A 143 53.99 15.37 -12.12
N ASP A 144 55.16 15.74 -11.62
CA ASP A 144 56.41 15.04 -11.90
C ASP A 144 56.53 13.76 -11.07
N ASP A 145 56.02 13.75 -9.83
CA ASP A 145 55.93 12.55 -9.00
C ASP A 145 55.02 11.48 -9.63
N LEU A 146 54.01 11.92 -10.39
CA LEU A 146 53.09 11.08 -11.16
C LEU A 146 53.51 10.88 -12.63
N ARG A 147 54.75 11.23 -13.00
CA ARG A 147 55.22 11.14 -14.39
C ARG A 147 55.01 9.74 -14.99
N HIS A 148 55.24 8.68 -14.22
CA HIS A 148 55.05 7.31 -14.72
C HIS A 148 53.59 7.00 -15.05
N VAL A 149 52.62 7.52 -14.29
CA VAL A 149 51.19 7.37 -14.57
C VAL A 149 50.84 7.99 -15.93
N LYS A 150 51.31 9.23 -16.16
CA LYS A 150 51.11 9.95 -17.42
C LYS A 150 51.80 9.27 -18.60
N GLU A 151 53.05 8.84 -18.42
CA GLU A 151 53.84 8.16 -19.45
C GLU A 151 53.20 6.83 -19.83
N TYR A 152 52.74 6.06 -18.85
CA TYR A 152 52.09 4.77 -19.10
C TYR A 152 50.75 4.92 -19.82
N TYR A 153 49.95 5.95 -19.51
CA TYR A 153 48.72 6.22 -20.27
C TYR A 153 48.99 6.65 -21.72
N ARG A 154 50.03 7.49 -21.93
CA ARG A 154 50.32 8.08 -23.26
C ARG A 154 51.17 7.19 -24.17
N SER A 155 51.85 6.18 -23.65
CA SER A 155 52.73 5.32 -24.44
C SER A 155 51.95 4.55 -25.51
N ALA A 156 52.67 4.11 -26.56
CA ALA A 156 52.11 3.22 -27.60
C ALA A 156 51.99 1.76 -27.14
N VAL A 157 52.38 1.47 -25.89
CA VAL A 157 52.43 0.15 -25.23
C VAL A 157 52.10 0.37 -23.75
N GLY A 158 50.84 0.68 -23.45
CA GLY A 158 50.44 1.20 -22.14
C GLY A 158 48.95 1.06 -21.87
N ALA A 159 48.39 1.85 -20.94
CA ALA A 159 47.03 1.63 -20.42
C ALA A 159 45.89 1.64 -21.46
N ARG A 160 46.14 2.18 -22.67
CA ARG A 160 45.20 2.19 -23.80
C ARG A 160 45.37 1.03 -24.78
N TYR A 161 46.42 0.23 -24.63
CA TYR A 161 46.83 -0.80 -25.60
C TYR A 161 47.23 -2.14 -24.94
N GLU A 162 47.30 -2.20 -23.61
CA GLU A 162 47.66 -3.38 -22.83
C GLU A 162 46.63 -3.64 -21.73
N LYS A 163 46.48 -4.90 -21.32
CA LYS A 163 45.65 -5.30 -20.18
C LYS A 163 46.40 -5.03 -18.86
N ILE A 164 45.73 -4.40 -17.91
CA ILE A 164 46.24 -4.22 -16.54
C ILE A 164 45.52 -5.20 -15.61
N GLU A 165 46.26 -5.91 -14.77
CA GLU A 165 45.66 -6.80 -13.77
C GLU A 165 44.75 -6.00 -12.82
N PHE A 166 43.60 -6.56 -12.44
CA PHE A 166 42.83 -5.98 -11.34
C PHE A 166 43.47 -6.39 -10.00
N PRO A 167 43.75 -5.46 -9.07
CA PRO A 167 44.60 -5.72 -7.92
C PRO A 167 43.87 -6.48 -6.78
N THR A 168 43.41 -7.71 -7.05
CA THR A 168 42.71 -8.56 -6.06
C THR A 168 43.61 -9.04 -4.91
N TYR A 169 44.90 -8.74 -4.94
CA TYR A 169 45.85 -9.05 -3.88
C TYR A 169 45.82 -8.03 -2.74
N ILE A 170 45.20 -6.85 -2.92
CA ILE A 170 44.96 -5.87 -1.85
C ILE A 170 43.54 -5.96 -1.31
N GLN A 171 43.34 -5.61 -0.05
CA GLN A 171 42.05 -5.80 0.64
C GLN A 171 40.92 -4.94 0.06
N ASN A 172 41.24 -3.76 -0.50
CA ASN A 172 40.27 -2.86 -1.13
C ASN A 172 39.52 -3.52 -2.28
N PHE A 173 40.16 -4.49 -2.97
CA PHE A 173 39.64 -5.12 -4.18
C PHE A 173 39.71 -6.64 -4.14
N ALA A 174 39.93 -7.22 -2.96
CA ALA A 174 40.10 -8.67 -2.78
C ALA A 174 38.84 -9.45 -3.17
N ASP A 175 37.66 -8.89 -2.88
CA ASP A 175 36.37 -9.46 -3.24
C ASP A 175 35.35 -8.33 -3.49
N CYS A 176 35.03 -8.10 -4.76
CA CYS A 176 33.98 -7.17 -5.18
C CYS A 176 32.74 -7.91 -5.70
N SER A 177 32.59 -9.21 -5.39
CA SER A 177 31.52 -10.04 -5.96
C SER A 177 30.13 -9.69 -5.45
N SER A 178 30.03 -8.94 -4.36
CA SER A 178 28.77 -8.47 -3.76
C SER A 178 28.03 -7.45 -4.63
N THR A 179 28.76 -6.63 -5.40
CA THR A 179 28.20 -5.53 -6.20
C THR A 179 28.65 -5.52 -7.65
N ASN A 180 29.81 -6.10 -7.98
CA ASN A 180 30.52 -5.89 -9.25
C ASN A 180 30.78 -4.41 -9.58
N ALA A 181 30.95 -3.59 -8.55
CA ALA A 181 31.28 -2.18 -8.70
C ALA A 181 32.38 -1.79 -7.71
N ALA A 182 33.15 -0.78 -8.10
CA ALA A 182 34.11 -0.10 -7.25
C ALA A 182 34.01 1.40 -7.50
N TYR A 183 34.25 2.20 -6.47
CA TYR A 183 34.34 3.65 -6.65
C TYR A 183 35.38 4.24 -5.71
N CYS A 184 35.74 5.47 -6.00
CA CYS A 184 36.63 6.32 -5.23
C CYS A 184 35.85 7.54 -4.75
N CYS A 185 36.20 8.07 -3.59
CA CYS A 185 35.67 9.33 -3.07
C CYS A 185 36.80 10.19 -2.53
N TRP A 186 36.90 11.42 -3.02
CA TRP A 186 37.95 12.36 -2.67
C TRP A 186 37.34 13.59 -2.00
N PRO A 187 37.86 13.98 -0.82
CA PRO A 187 37.48 15.21 -0.14
C PRO A 187 38.48 16.36 -0.37
N SER A 188 39.54 16.17 -1.17
CA SER A 188 40.60 17.17 -1.31
C SER A 188 41.11 17.29 -2.74
N ASP A 189 41.43 18.53 -3.12
CA ASP A 189 42.09 18.91 -4.37
C ASP A 189 43.45 19.56 -4.06
N ARG A 190 44.53 18.88 -4.45
CA ARG A 190 45.93 19.29 -4.21
C ARG A 190 46.64 19.83 -5.45
N GLY A 191 45.95 19.98 -6.59
CA GLY A 191 46.58 20.29 -7.88
C GLY A 191 46.50 21.78 -8.26
N PRO A 192 47.55 22.60 -8.08
CA PRO A 192 47.48 23.99 -8.53
C PRO A 192 47.43 24.09 -10.06
N ASN A 193 46.62 25.04 -10.56
CA ASN A 193 46.53 25.39 -11.99
C ASN A 193 46.21 24.20 -12.92
N ASP A 194 45.26 23.35 -12.54
CA ASP A 194 44.83 22.20 -13.33
C ASP A 194 43.46 22.36 -14.02
N ASN A 195 42.87 23.56 -13.92
CA ASN A 195 41.56 23.95 -14.48
C ASN A 195 40.36 23.16 -13.91
N ASN A 196 40.52 22.41 -12.83
CA ASN A 196 39.43 21.66 -12.21
C ASN A 196 39.47 21.81 -10.67
N GLY A 197 38.34 21.59 -9.98
CA GLY A 197 38.28 21.80 -8.52
C GLY A 197 38.48 23.24 -8.06
N ASN A 198 38.59 23.46 -6.74
CA ASN A 198 38.70 24.79 -6.16
C ASN A 198 40.15 25.28 -6.00
N CYS A 199 41.15 24.41 -6.17
CA CYS A 199 42.59 24.78 -6.23
C CYS A 199 42.96 25.46 -7.58
N ALA A 200 42.01 25.58 -8.53
CA ALA A 200 42.22 26.19 -9.84
C ALA A 200 41.81 27.69 -9.98
N ARG A 201 41.24 28.33 -8.94
CA ARG A 201 40.74 29.72 -9.07
C ARG A 201 41.83 30.76 -8.80
N ASN A 202 42.27 31.41 -9.88
CA ASN A 202 42.96 32.71 -9.91
C ASN A 202 42.28 33.77 -9.00
N ASN A 203 42.46 33.68 -7.68
CA ASN A 203 41.97 34.66 -6.70
C ASN A 203 43.04 35.69 -6.33
N GLY A 204 44.15 35.74 -7.09
CA GLY A 204 45.20 36.76 -6.92
C GLY A 204 46.03 36.59 -5.66
N ASP A 205 45.95 35.43 -4.99
CA ASP A 205 46.71 35.06 -3.80
C ASP A 205 47.22 33.61 -3.88
N ASP A 206 47.50 33.13 -5.10
CA ASP A 206 47.98 31.77 -5.39
C ASP A 206 49.43 31.62 -4.92
N THR A 207 49.57 31.43 -3.61
CA THR A 207 50.70 30.75 -3.00
C THR A 207 50.22 29.36 -2.61
N ASP A 208 51.06 28.34 -2.77
CA ASP A 208 50.79 26.92 -2.47
C ASP A 208 50.14 26.63 -1.10
N ALA A 209 50.20 27.58 -0.16
CA ALA A 209 49.50 27.52 1.11
C ALA A 209 47.96 27.46 0.98
N THR A 210 47.39 27.87 -0.16
CA THR A 210 45.94 27.90 -0.40
C THR A 210 45.33 26.55 -0.82
N CYS A 211 46.13 25.62 -1.34
CA CYS A 211 45.64 24.30 -1.79
C CYS A 211 45.72 23.20 -0.73
N GLN A 212 46.28 23.48 0.44
CA GLN A 212 46.38 22.50 1.55
C GLN A 212 45.00 22.06 2.09
N ASP A 213 43.96 22.86 1.86
CA ASP A 213 42.58 22.67 2.34
C ASP A 213 41.56 23.02 1.25
N SER A 214 41.93 22.80 -0.03
CA SER A 214 41.04 23.03 -1.16
C SER A 214 40.13 21.83 -1.40
N ASP A 215 38.85 22.12 -1.61
CA ASP A 215 37.84 21.10 -1.91
C ASP A 215 37.81 20.77 -3.41
N PRO A 216 37.50 19.52 -3.79
CA PRO A 216 37.27 19.14 -5.18
C PRO A 216 35.97 19.75 -5.74
N SER A 217 35.69 19.46 -7.01
CA SER A 217 34.38 19.79 -7.59
C SER A 217 33.33 18.86 -7.01
N ASP A 218 32.29 19.44 -6.43
CA ASP A 218 31.21 18.71 -5.79
C ASP A 218 30.40 17.88 -6.79
N ASN A 219 30.13 16.62 -6.47
CA ASN A 219 29.20 15.81 -7.23
C ASN A 219 28.35 14.85 -6.40
N THR A 220 28.44 14.86 -5.05
CA THR A 220 27.67 13.96 -4.19
C THR A 220 27.65 14.46 -2.74
N ASP A 221 26.62 14.05 -2.00
CA ASP A 221 26.61 14.17 -0.54
C ASP A 221 27.07 12.85 0.12
N LEU A 222 27.88 12.93 1.18
CA LEU A 222 28.32 11.87 2.09
C LEU A 222 27.34 11.74 3.24
N CYS A 223 26.47 10.75 3.13
CA CYS A 223 25.49 10.45 4.15
C CYS A 223 26.15 9.98 5.46
N PHE A 224 26.92 8.90 5.40
CA PHE A 224 27.65 8.38 6.55
C PHE A 224 28.76 7.41 6.16
N VAL A 225 29.72 7.26 7.07
CA VAL A 225 30.76 6.24 6.99
C VAL A 225 30.45 5.14 8.01
N ASP A 226 30.25 3.91 7.52
CA ASP A 226 30.29 2.73 8.36
C ASP A 226 31.74 2.26 8.53
N ALA A 227 32.34 2.57 9.68
CA ALA A 227 33.74 2.25 9.92
C ALA A 227 34.01 0.73 9.88
N GLU A 228 33.00 -0.11 10.12
CA GLU A 228 33.14 -1.56 10.03
C GLU A 228 33.25 -2.06 8.58
N ALA A 229 32.53 -1.43 7.64
CA ALA A 229 32.60 -1.76 6.21
C ALA A 229 34.01 -1.51 5.64
N GLY A 230 34.69 -0.48 6.14
CA GLY A 230 36.07 -0.14 5.78
C GLY A 230 37.15 -0.96 6.51
N ASN A 231 36.81 -1.88 7.43
CA ASN A 231 37.82 -2.58 8.25
C ASN A 231 38.82 -3.38 7.40
N ALA A 232 38.34 -4.04 6.34
CA ALA A 232 39.17 -4.86 5.47
C ALA A 232 40.21 -4.02 4.72
N SER A 233 39.77 -2.92 4.10
CA SER A 233 40.61 -2.02 3.31
C SER A 233 41.48 -1.13 4.17
N THR A 234 40.91 -0.38 5.11
CA THR A 234 41.63 0.67 5.86
C THR A 234 42.64 0.13 6.87
N GLY A 235 42.50 -1.12 7.31
CA GLY A 235 43.35 -1.74 8.33
C GLY A 235 43.05 -1.28 9.76
N TYR A 236 42.06 -0.40 9.96
CA TYR A 236 41.52 -0.08 11.28
C TYR A 236 40.51 -1.16 11.68
N GLN A 237 40.62 -1.68 12.91
CA GLN A 237 39.64 -2.62 13.45
C GLN A 237 38.62 -1.86 14.30
N SER A 238 37.60 -1.32 13.65
CA SER A 238 36.44 -0.77 14.34
C SER A 238 35.48 -1.91 14.74
N THR A 239 34.93 -1.87 15.95
CA THR A 239 33.97 -2.88 16.46
C THR A 239 32.53 -2.36 16.44
N GLY A 240 32.26 -1.45 15.49
CA GLY A 240 31.05 -0.66 15.37
C GLY A 240 31.35 0.84 15.45
N GLY A 241 30.56 1.64 14.73
CA GLY A 241 30.72 3.09 14.70
C GLY A 241 30.26 3.67 13.37
N THR A 242 29.41 4.68 13.43
CA THR A 242 28.92 5.40 12.26
C THR A 242 29.30 6.87 12.40
N LEU A 243 30.05 7.37 11.42
CA LEU A 243 30.36 8.80 11.31
C LEU A 243 29.29 9.41 10.42
N VAL A 244 28.45 10.28 11.00
CA VAL A 244 27.35 10.94 10.29
C VAL A 244 27.74 12.40 10.05
N PHE A 245 27.45 12.90 8.85
CA PHE A 245 27.74 14.27 8.43
C PHE A 245 26.42 15.01 8.19
N PRO A 246 25.71 15.44 9.25
CA PRO A 246 24.33 15.90 9.11
C PRO A 246 24.23 17.28 8.45
N ARG A 247 23.33 17.40 7.46
CA ARG A 247 22.85 18.63 6.79
C ARG A 247 23.82 19.26 5.77
N ASP A 248 23.69 18.84 4.51
CA ASP A 248 24.04 19.69 3.37
C ASP A 248 22.79 20.41 2.85
N ASP A 249 22.78 21.75 2.90
CA ASP A 249 21.75 22.59 2.28
C ASP A 249 22.32 23.49 1.16
N GLY A 250 23.49 23.13 0.63
CA GLY A 250 24.23 23.87 -0.39
C GLY A 250 24.72 25.24 0.10
N ASN A 251 24.75 25.48 1.42
CA ASN A 251 25.15 26.73 2.03
C ASN A 251 26.41 26.52 2.86
N PHE A 252 27.55 26.93 2.29
CA PHE A 252 28.89 26.89 2.89
C PHE A 252 29.00 27.46 4.33
N ARG A 253 28.03 28.23 4.83
CA ARG A 253 28.01 28.72 6.23
C ARG A 253 27.36 27.75 7.23
N THR A 254 26.63 26.74 6.75
CA THR A 254 25.86 25.76 7.54
C THR A 254 26.17 24.31 7.19
N ASN A 255 26.88 24.05 6.08
CA ASN A 255 27.27 22.71 5.63
C ASN A 255 28.22 22.01 6.63
N ALA A 256 27.89 20.77 6.98
CA ALA A 256 28.73 19.91 7.81
C ALA A 256 29.75 19.08 6.99
N GLU A 257 29.46 18.87 5.71
CA GLU A 257 30.30 18.21 4.72
C GLU A 257 30.79 19.27 3.72
N ALA A 258 32.09 19.37 3.49
CA ALA A 258 32.62 20.20 2.39
C ALA A 258 32.46 19.43 1.06
N PRO A 259 32.55 20.07 -0.13
CA PRO A 259 32.39 19.39 -1.42
C PRO A 259 33.14 18.06 -1.54
N ILE A 260 32.44 17.00 -1.99
CA ILE A 260 33.03 15.67 -2.18
C ILE A 260 32.84 15.24 -3.63
N HIS A 261 33.87 14.58 -4.16
CA HIS A 261 33.81 14.01 -5.49
C HIS A 261 33.93 12.49 -5.44
N CYS A 262 32.90 11.76 -5.88
CA CYS A 262 32.93 10.32 -6.04
C CYS A 262 32.84 9.90 -7.51
N HIS A 263 33.68 8.94 -7.92
CA HIS A 263 33.72 8.40 -9.28
C HIS A 263 34.06 6.92 -9.24
N GLY A 264 33.37 6.09 -10.02
CA GLY A 264 33.62 4.66 -10.06
C GLY A 264 33.46 4.00 -11.41
N LEU A 265 33.36 2.69 -11.32
CA LEU A 265 33.32 1.75 -12.43
C LEU A 265 32.47 0.53 -12.03
N GLY A 266 31.75 0.00 -13.01
CA GLY A 266 30.95 -1.22 -12.89
C GLY A 266 31.34 -2.25 -13.95
N TRP A 267 31.03 -3.51 -13.72
CA TRP A 267 31.27 -4.57 -14.69
C TRP A 267 30.22 -5.69 -14.65
N ASP A 268 30.14 -6.42 -15.76
CA ASP A 268 29.23 -7.55 -15.99
C ASP A 268 29.52 -8.74 -15.04
N GLU A 269 28.50 -9.57 -14.77
CA GLU A 269 28.65 -10.83 -14.03
C GLU A 269 29.49 -11.88 -14.77
N ASN A 270 29.45 -11.82 -16.10
CA ASN A 270 30.24 -12.67 -16.93
C ASN A 270 31.73 -12.29 -16.82
N LEU A 271 32.53 -13.19 -16.24
CA LEU A 271 33.98 -13.02 -16.03
C LEU A 271 34.79 -12.80 -17.32
N ASN A 272 34.14 -12.96 -18.45
CA ASN A 272 34.70 -12.94 -19.78
C ASN A 272 34.19 -11.74 -20.60
N ASP A 273 33.28 -10.93 -20.04
CA ASP A 273 32.88 -9.65 -20.60
C ASP A 273 34.04 -8.65 -20.56
N GLN A 274 34.09 -7.73 -21.52
CA GLN A 274 35.18 -6.75 -21.63
C GLN A 274 35.25 -5.83 -20.41
N SER A 275 34.11 -5.42 -19.85
CA SER A 275 34.06 -4.61 -18.64
C SER A 275 34.70 -5.34 -17.45
N TYR A 276 34.48 -6.65 -17.34
CA TYR A 276 35.13 -7.48 -16.32
C TYR A 276 36.62 -7.59 -16.61
N VAL A 277 37.03 -8.08 -17.79
CA VAL A 277 38.44 -8.36 -18.12
C VAL A 277 39.33 -7.12 -18.00
N LEU A 278 38.82 -5.94 -18.38
CA LEU A 278 39.58 -4.70 -18.42
C LEU A 278 39.31 -3.79 -17.21
N ARG A 279 38.63 -4.26 -16.16
CA ARG A 279 38.34 -3.45 -14.96
C ARG A 279 39.61 -2.88 -14.29
N GLY A 280 40.77 -3.54 -14.43
CA GLY A 280 42.06 -2.99 -13.99
C GLY A 280 42.48 -1.74 -14.78
N ASN A 281 42.22 -1.69 -16.08
CA ASN A 281 42.45 -0.50 -16.91
C ASN A 281 41.55 0.66 -16.50
N ASN A 282 40.26 0.38 -16.26
CA ASN A 282 39.31 1.40 -15.83
C ASN A 282 39.66 1.95 -14.43
N LEU A 283 40.02 1.06 -13.48
CA LEU A 283 40.48 1.48 -12.15
C LEU A 283 41.72 2.37 -12.24
N PHE A 284 42.72 2.01 -13.06
CA PHE A 284 43.90 2.85 -13.29
C PHE A 284 43.53 4.22 -13.85
N TYR A 285 42.64 4.25 -14.83
CA TYR A 285 42.21 5.50 -15.47
C TYR A 285 41.50 6.42 -14.47
N VAL A 286 40.47 5.93 -13.79
CA VAL A 286 39.68 6.71 -12.81
C VAL A 286 40.57 7.15 -11.64
N SER A 287 41.23 6.22 -10.97
CA SER A 287 41.89 6.54 -9.69
C SER A 287 43.23 7.26 -9.83
N MET A 288 44.05 6.94 -10.83
CA MET A 288 45.42 7.47 -10.94
C MET A 288 45.58 8.52 -12.05
N TYR A 289 45.02 8.26 -13.23
CA TYR A 289 45.25 9.15 -14.38
C TYR A 289 44.32 10.36 -14.37
N ASP A 290 43.00 10.16 -14.33
CA ASP A 290 42.02 11.25 -14.39
C ASP A 290 42.01 12.03 -13.07
N HIS A 291 41.58 11.41 -11.97
CA HIS A 291 41.35 12.14 -10.73
C HIS A 291 42.63 12.55 -10.02
N LEU A 292 43.62 11.67 -9.86
CA LEU A 292 44.84 12.02 -9.15
C LEU A 292 45.82 12.88 -10.00
N HIS A 293 46.10 12.51 -11.26
CA HIS A 293 47.07 13.22 -12.10
C HIS A 293 46.47 14.41 -12.87
N GLN A 294 45.30 14.29 -13.53
CA GLN A 294 44.73 15.44 -14.27
C GLN A 294 44.11 16.47 -13.31
N ARG A 295 43.35 16.00 -12.31
CA ARG A 295 42.48 16.84 -11.46
C ARG A 295 43.00 17.08 -10.04
N GLY A 296 44.12 16.48 -9.65
CA GLY A 296 44.69 16.67 -8.33
C GLY A 296 43.86 16.13 -7.16
N TYR A 297 42.83 15.29 -7.38
CA TYR A 297 41.98 14.80 -6.31
C TYR A 297 42.67 13.70 -5.49
N ALA A 298 42.60 13.82 -4.18
CA ALA A 298 43.38 13.02 -3.25
C ALA A 298 42.67 12.84 -1.90
N ARG A 299 43.31 12.05 -1.01
CA ARG A 299 42.86 11.64 0.32
C ARG A 299 41.63 10.76 0.36
N ASN A 300 41.47 10.05 1.46
CA ASN A 300 40.29 9.25 1.78
C ASN A 300 39.34 10.01 2.71
N ILE A 301 38.06 9.63 2.66
CA ILE A 301 37.10 10.03 3.69
C ILE A 301 37.51 9.39 5.03
N PRO A 302 37.52 10.13 6.15
CA PRO A 302 37.86 9.55 7.45
C PRO A 302 37.02 8.32 7.78
N GLY A 303 37.68 7.20 8.08
CA GLY A 303 37.03 5.92 8.40
C GLY A 303 36.69 5.04 7.19
N ALA A 304 36.91 5.52 5.97
CA ALA A 304 36.74 4.77 4.73
C ALA A 304 38.05 4.75 3.91
N PRO A 305 38.25 3.80 2.99
CA PRO A 305 39.33 3.86 2.02
C PRO A 305 39.11 4.99 1.00
N MET A 306 40.16 5.36 0.27
CA MET A 306 40.05 6.32 -0.85
C MET A 306 39.31 5.69 -2.04
N CYS A 307 39.65 4.44 -2.35
CA CYS A 307 38.89 3.61 -3.30
C CYS A 307 38.84 2.16 -2.82
N ALA A 308 37.72 1.49 -3.07
CA ALA A 308 37.54 0.06 -2.83
C ALA A 308 36.34 -0.48 -3.63
N CYS A 309 36.06 -1.78 -3.50
CA CYS A 309 34.76 -2.34 -3.85
C CYS A 309 33.65 -1.51 -3.19
N ALA A 310 32.52 -1.37 -3.88
CA ALA A 310 31.46 -0.45 -3.47
C ALA A 310 30.92 -0.71 -2.05
N ASP A 311 30.92 -1.97 -1.59
CA ASP A 311 30.47 -2.38 -0.26
C ASP A 311 31.41 -2.00 0.89
N GLN A 312 32.65 -1.59 0.59
CA GLN A 312 33.63 -1.07 1.55
C GLN A 312 33.74 0.46 1.55
N MET A 313 33.07 1.12 0.60
CA MET A 313 33.08 2.56 0.41
C MET A 313 31.99 3.25 1.25
N PRO A 314 32.11 4.55 1.55
CA PRO A 314 31.14 5.25 2.38
C PRO A 314 29.80 5.43 1.66
N VAL A 315 28.72 5.58 2.41
CA VAL A 315 27.38 5.76 1.83
C VAL A 315 27.22 7.19 1.35
N VAL A 316 26.97 7.36 0.05
CA VAL A 316 26.89 8.64 -0.66
C VAL A 316 25.65 8.68 -1.56
N THR A 317 25.21 9.87 -1.97
CA THR A 317 24.04 10.00 -2.86
C THR A 317 24.31 9.44 -4.25
N ARG A 318 25.45 9.77 -4.85
CA ARG A 318 25.81 9.35 -6.20
C ARG A 318 27.31 9.18 -6.38
N ALA A 319 27.69 8.55 -7.48
CA ALA A 319 29.07 8.53 -7.94
C ALA A 319 29.07 8.61 -9.46
N ASP A 320 29.93 9.47 -10.02
CA ASP A 320 30.14 9.53 -11.46
C ASP A 320 30.70 8.19 -11.96
N CYS A 321 30.61 7.92 -13.26
CA CYS A 321 30.99 6.62 -13.81
C CYS A 321 31.77 6.73 -15.12
N THR A 322 32.84 5.96 -15.23
CA THR A 322 33.57 5.75 -16.49
C THR A 322 33.37 4.32 -16.99
N GLN A 323 33.04 4.19 -18.27
CA GLN A 323 33.05 2.93 -19.01
C GLN A 323 34.19 2.92 -20.04
N MET A 324 34.53 1.72 -20.51
CA MET A 324 35.52 1.54 -21.57
C MET A 324 34.82 1.11 -22.85
N GLU A 325 35.30 1.61 -23.97
CA GLU A 325 34.99 1.07 -25.29
C GLU A 325 36.27 0.54 -25.92
N VAL A 326 36.19 -0.63 -26.55
CA VAL A 326 37.36 -1.31 -27.07
C VAL A 326 37.25 -1.53 -28.55
N GLU A 327 38.12 -0.86 -29.30
CA GLU A 327 38.30 -1.10 -30.72
C GLU A 327 39.19 -2.33 -30.90
N GLN A 328 38.61 -3.43 -31.39
CA GLN A 328 39.30 -4.70 -31.55
C GLN A 328 39.07 -5.31 -32.93
N SER A 329 40.11 -5.94 -33.46
CA SER A 329 40.04 -6.79 -34.65
C SER A 329 40.73 -8.10 -34.33
N TYR A 330 40.18 -9.21 -34.78
CA TYR A 330 40.67 -10.55 -34.49
C TYR A 330 41.08 -11.29 -35.76
N LYS A 331 42.09 -12.13 -35.61
CA LYS A 331 42.53 -13.11 -36.58
C LYS A 331 42.30 -14.50 -35.99
N ALA A 332 41.29 -15.19 -36.51
CA ALA A 332 41.01 -16.58 -36.15
C ALA A 332 41.70 -17.53 -37.12
N MET A 333 42.44 -18.48 -36.56
CA MET A 333 43.18 -19.50 -37.27
C MET A 333 42.71 -20.87 -36.83
N TYR A 334 42.37 -21.72 -37.80
CA TYR A 334 42.10 -23.13 -37.56
C TYR A 334 43.17 -23.98 -38.24
N ALA A 335 43.88 -24.79 -37.46
CA ALA A 335 44.88 -25.73 -37.95
C ALA A 335 44.24 -27.10 -38.20
N GLY A 336 43.91 -27.41 -39.45
CA GLY A 336 43.19 -28.65 -39.81
C GLY A 336 43.87 -29.93 -39.34
N ALA A 337 45.20 -30.03 -39.48
CA ALA A 337 45.96 -31.24 -39.12
C ALA A 337 45.94 -31.58 -37.62
N SER A 338 45.79 -30.57 -36.75
CA SER A 338 45.75 -30.76 -35.29
C SER A 338 44.37 -30.54 -34.69
N GLY A 339 43.41 -30.01 -35.46
CA GLY A 339 42.08 -29.64 -34.99
C GLY A 339 42.10 -28.48 -33.99
N THR A 340 43.14 -27.64 -34.02
CA THR A 340 43.37 -26.60 -33.01
C THR A 340 42.96 -25.24 -33.53
N TRP A 341 42.32 -24.45 -32.68
CA TRP A 341 42.03 -23.05 -32.93
C TRP A 341 43.03 -22.15 -32.23
N VAL A 342 43.39 -21.05 -32.87
CA VAL A 342 44.14 -19.94 -32.29
C VAL A 342 43.45 -18.65 -32.72
N VAL A 343 43.08 -17.81 -31.76
CA VAL A 343 42.54 -16.48 -32.03
C VAL A 343 43.54 -15.46 -31.51
N GLU A 344 43.97 -14.55 -32.38
CA GLU A 344 44.90 -13.48 -32.05
C GLU A 344 44.20 -12.14 -32.31
N PRO A 345 44.07 -11.26 -31.30
CA PRO A 345 43.81 -9.86 -31.57
C PRO A 345 44.89 -9.28 -32.50
N THR A 346 44.49 -8.38 -33.39
CA THR A 346 45.37 -7.74 -34.39
C THR A 346 45.39 -6.23 -34.25
N ASN A 347 44.32 -5.67 -33.69
CA ASN A 347 44.22 -4.30 -33.21
C ASN A 347 43.53 -4.35 -31.85
N PHE A 348 44.02 -3.57 -30.89
CA PHE A 348 43.44 -3.48 -29.55
C PHE A 348 43.69 -2.07 -29.03
N ALA A 349 42.64 -1.25 -28.92
CA ALA A 349 42.70 0.08 -28.37
C ALA A 349 41.53 0.31 -27.41
N ILE A 350 41.82 0.83 -26.22
CA ILE A 350 40.84 1.16 -25.18
C ILE A 350 40.63 2.67 -25.17
N THR A 351 39.38 3.09 -25.31
CA THR A 351 38.90 4.44 -25.03
C THR A 351 38.13 4.45 -23.71
N PHE A 352 38.19 5.58 -23.01
CA PHE A 352 37.48 5.80 -21.74
C PHE A 352 36.47 6.92 -21.97
N GLN A 353 35.22 6.69 -21.56
CA GLN A 353 34.13 7.64 -21.69
C GLN A 353 33.21 7.56 -20.48
N SER A 354 32.36 8.56 -20.27
CA SER A 354 31.32 8.49 -19.25
C SER A 354 30.41 7.28 -19.51
N CYS A 355 29.91 6.67 -18.44
CA CYS A 355 28.98 5.55 -18.57
C CYS A 355 27.67 5.99 -19.20
N ASP A 356 27.11 5.12 -20.05
CA ASP A 356 25.74 5.28 -20.53
C ASP A 356 24.82 4.58 -19.52
N GLY A 357 24.01 5.36 -18.80
CA GLY A 357 23.24 4.89 -17.66
C GLY A 357 21.74 5.03 -17.88
N MET A 358 20.96 4.19 -17.22
CA MET A 358 19.50 4.27 -17.22
C MET A 358 19.01 4.39 -15.78
N ASP A 359 18.20 5.41 -15.51
CA ASP A 359 17.64 5.64 -14.18
C ASP A 359 16.58 4.57 -13.81
N ARG A 360 16.02 4.68 -12.61
CA ARG A 360 15.00 3.74 -12.10
C ARG A 360 13.66 3.76 -12.87
N TYR A 361 13.44 4.76 -13.73
CA TYR A 361 12.23 4.92 -14.53
C TYR A 361 12.42 4.51 -15.98
N GLY A 362 13.66 4.24 -16.39
CA GLY A 362 14.01 3.87 -17.74
C GLY A 362 14.45 5.05 -18.62
N ASP A 363 14.72 6.21 -18.03
CA ASP A 363 15.20 7.41 -18.72
C ASP A 363 16.75 7.44 -18.72
N ASP A 364 17.33 8.07 -19.75
CA ASP A 364 18.79 8.20 -19.90
C ASP A 364 19.36 9.06 -18.75
N ASP A 365 20.32 8.51 -18.01
CA ASP A 365 21.02 9.13 -16.89
C ASP A 365 22.51 8.77 -16.95
N ASP A 366 23.16 9.39 -17.93
CA ASP A 366 24.57 9.18 -18.24
C ASP A 366 25.49 9.72 -17.13
N ASN A 367 26.68 9.14 -17.04
CA ASN A 367 27.70 9.50 -16.06
C ASN A 367 27.29 9.26 -14.60
N ASP A 368 26.37 8.33 -14.33
CA ASP A 368 26.03 7.85 -12.98
C ASP A 368 26.30 6.34 -12.84
N LEU A 369 27.00 5.96 -11.77
CA LEU A 369 27.43 4.56 -11.54
C LEU A 369 26.25 3.65 -11.20
N TRP A 370 25.28 4.14 -10.44
CA TRP A 370 24.11 3.35 -10.11
C TRP A 370 23.27 3.11 -11.38
N SER A 371 23.06 4.15 -12.19
CA SER A 371 22.31 4.08 -13.45
C SER A 371 22.99 3.19 -14.49
N TYR A 372 24.32 3.19 -14.56
CA TYR A 372 25.06 2.23 -15.40
C TYR A 372 24.89 0.77 -14.93
N MET A 373 24.95 0.53 -13.62
CA MET A 373 24.73 -0.82 -13.07
C MET A 373 23.27 -1.27 -13.23
N ASN A 374 22.32 -0.35 -13.17
CA ASN A 374 20.92 -0.61 -13.47
C ASN A 374 20.71 -0.95 -14.96
N GLN A 375 21.41 -0.28 -15.88
CA GLN A 375 21.41 -0.64 -17.30
C GLN A 375 21.90 -2.08 -17.52
N LEU A 376 23.02 -2.48 -16.89
CA LEU A 376 23.49 -3.87 -16.94
C LEU A 376 22.46 -4.85 -16.36
N HIS A 377 21.75 -4.46 -15.29
CA HIS A 377 20.68 -5.28 -14.73
C HIS A 377 19.52 -5.45 -15.71
N TYR A 378 19.07 -4.36 -16.34
CA TYR A 378 17.99 -4.35 -17.32
C TYR A 378 18.32 -5.21 -18.55
N GLU A 379 19.58 -5.21 -18.98
CA GLU A 379 20.11 -6.05 -20.06
C GLU A 379 20.27 -7.53 -19.67
N GLY A 380 20.03 -7.90 -18.41
CA GLY A 380 20.19 -9.27 -17.90
C GLY A 380 21.64 -9.68 -17.66
N ARG A 381 22.55 -8.70 -17.60
CA ARG A 381 24.00 -8.87 -17.40
C ARG A 381 24.44 -8.73 -15.95
N LEU A 382 23.58 -8.18 -15.09
CA LEU A 382 23.80 -8.06 -13.65
C LEU A 382 22.61 -8.63 -12.84
N PRO A 383 22.83 -9.49 -11.83
CA PRO A 383 21.78 -9.96 -10.93
C PRO A 383 21.17 -8.85 -10.06
N THR A 384 19.87 -8.97 -9.74
CA THR A 384 19.13 -7.97 -8.93
C THR A 384 19.71 -7.80 -7.52
N ASP A 385 20.24 -8.86 -6.90
CA ASP A 385 20.83 -8.81 -5.56
C ASP A 385 22.08 -7.92 -5.52
N LYS A 386 22.89 -7.91 -6.58
CA LYS A 386 24.06 -7.03 -6.69
C LYS A 386 23.68 -5.56 -6.81
N LEU A 387 22.68 -5.25 -7.63
CA LEU A 387 22.14 -3.89 -7.75
C LEU A 387 21.54 -3.41 -6.41
N LYS A 388 20.80 -4.28 -5.71
CA LYS A 388 20.28 -3.99 -4.37
C LYS A 388 21.41 -3.72 -3.38
N LYS A 389 22.47 -4.51 -3.44
CA LYS A 389 23.63 -4.33 -2.55
C LYS A 389 24.35 -3.02 -2.83
N LEU A 390 24.53 -2.64 -4.09
CA LEU A 390 25.08 -1.34 -4.47
C LEU A 390 24.21 -0.17 -3.97
N SER A 391 22.89 -0.35 -3.97
CA SER A 391 21.94 0.66 -3.49
C SER A 391 22.01 0.92 -1.98
N GLU A 392 22.75 0.11 -1.22
CA GLU A 392 23.05 0.38 0.20
C GLU A 392 24.16 1.43 0.36
N ASN A 393 25.00 1.61 -0.66
CA ASN A 393 26.13 2.54 -0.67
C ASN A 393 25.88 3.77 -1.56
N LEU A 394 25.14 3.63 -2.67
CA LEU A 394 24.70 4.72 -3.54
C LEU A 394 23.18 4.89 -3.38
N VAL A 395 22.75 5.89 -2.61
CA VAL A 395 21.36 6.01 -2.13
C VAL A 395 20.47 6.91 -2.99
N GLY A 396 21.04 7.57 -3.99
CA GLY A 396 20.38 8.49 -4.92
C GLY A 396 20.37 9.94 -4.45
N ASP A 397 20.16 10.86 -5.40
CA ASP A 397 20.28 12.32 -5.25
C ASP A 397 19.07 13.04 -4.66
N ASP A 398 18.08 12.29 -4.17
CA ASP A 398 16.99 12.95 -3.45
C ASP A 398 17.55 13.47 -2.11
N PRO A 399 17.36 14.76 -1.78
CA PRO A 399 17.94 15.40 -0.59
C PRO A 399 17.52 14.76 0.74
N ASN A 400 16.55 13.84 0.74
CA ASN A 400 16.14 13.09 1.92
C ASN A 400 16.80 11.71 2.03
N GLN A 401 17.47 11.19 1.00
CA GLN A 401 17.97 9.81 0.98
C GLN A 401 19.08 9.59 2.00
N CYS A 402 20.03 10.53 2.13
CA CYS A 402 21.03 10.46 3.18
C CYS A 402 20.39 10.40 4.56
N ARG A 403 19.46 11.32 4.86
CA ARG A 403 18.74 11.35 6.14
C ARG A 403 18.01 10.03 6.44
N VAL A 404 17.31 9.48 5.45
CA VAL A 404 16.56 8.22 5.63
C VAL A 404 17.51 7.06 5.92
N ASN A 405 18.63 6.96 5.20
CA ASN A 405 19.60 5.89 5.39
C ASN A 405 20.41 6.05 6.68
N GLU A 406 20.74 7.28 7.09
CA GLU A 406 21.30 7.59 8.41
C GLU A 406 20.36 7.15 9.53
N HIS A 407 19.08 7.50 9.45
CA HIS A 407 18.08 7.13 10.44
C HIS A 407 17.90 5.61 10.51
N LYS A 408 17.86 4.93 9.36
CA LYS A 408 17.80 3.47 9.29
C LYS A 408 19.03 2.85 9.97
N ARG A 409 20.24 3.35 9.67
CA ARG A 409 21.49 2.87 10.28
C ARG A 409 21.50 3.08 11.80
N MET A 410 21.05 4.25 12.27
CA MET A 410 20.91 4.53 13.69
C MET A 410 19.93 3.56 14.36
N ALA A 411 18.77 3.31 13.73
CA ALA A 411 17.76 2.38 14.23
C ALA A 411 18.27 0.94 14.30
N ASP A 412 19.02 0.48 13.29
CA ASP A 412 19.65 -0.85 13.27
C ASP A 412 20.67 -1.03 14.41
N GLN A 413 21.27 0.07 14.88
CA GLN A 413 22.18 0.10 16.03
C GLN A 413 21.44 0.29 17.38
N GLY A 414 20.11 0.35 17.38
CA GLY A 414 19.29 0.56 18.56
C GLY A 414 19.22 2.02 19.03
N TYR A 415 19.68 2.98 18.21
CA TYR A 415 19.48 4.41 18.46
C TYR A 415 18.16 4.86 17.83
N VAL A 416 17.36 5.56 18.62
CA VAL A 416 16.11 6.18 18.14
C VAL A 416 16.26 7.69 18.30
N LEU A 417 15.98 8.46 17.25
CA LEU A 417 15.82 9.92 17.41
C LEU A 417 14.68 10.15 18.40
N GLY A 418 14.98 10.83 19.50
CA GLY A 418 14.08 10.84 20.64
C GLY A 418 14.26 12.03 21.55
N TYR A 419 13.37 12.11 22.52
CA TYR A 419 13.45 13.03 23.65
C TYR A 419 13.30 12.20 24.92
N ASN A 420 14.05 12.51 25.98
CA ASN A 420 13.89 11.81 27.26
C ASN A 420 12.52 12.18 27.85
N ASN A 421 11.58 11.23 27.85
CA ASN A 421 10.20 11.46 28.25
C ASN A 421 9.93 10.91 29.66
N ASP A 422 9.11 11.64 30.41
CA ASP A 422 8.53 11.12 31.64
C ASP A 422 7.23 10.39 31.26
N ASP A 423 7.34 9.10 30.98
CA ASP A 423 6.22 8.26 30.54
C ASP A 423 5.14 8.10 31.63
N SER A 424 5.43 8.47 32.89
CA SER A 424 4.42 8.54 33.94
C SER A 424 3.51 9.76 33.82
N LYS A 425 3.94 10.78 33.07
CA LYS A 425 3.24 12.05 32.88
C LYS A 425 2.73 12.26 31.47
N TRP A 426 3.33 11.64 30.45
CA TRP A 426 2.98 11.88 29.06
C TRP A 426 2.65 10.58 28.33
N VAL A 427 1.43 10.48 27.83
CA VAL A 427 1.00 9.38 26.95
C VAL A 427 1.18 9.82 25.52
N GLN A 428 1.96 9.08 24.73
CA GLN A 428 2.08 9.34 23.29
C GLN A 428 0.79 8.89 22.58
N VAL A 429 0.15 9.79 21.86
CA VAL A 429 -1.12 9.53 21.16
C VAL A 429 -0.98 9.55 19.64
N ALA A 430 0.11 10.09 19.11
CA ALA A 430 0.48 9.94 17.70
C ALA A 430 1.98 10.17 17.50
N GLY A 431 2.53 9.62 16.42
CA GLY A 431 3.87 10.00 15.96
C GLY A 431 4.15 9.61 14.52
N ARG A 432 5.16 10.25 13.93
CA ARG A 432 5.58 10.11 12.54
C ARG A 432 7.08 9.77 12.49
N GLU A 433 7.45 8.90 11.55
CA GLU A 433 8.83 8.47 11.29
C GLU A 433 9.49 7.88 12.53
N THR A 434 10.57 8.47 13.07
CA THR A 434 11.27 7.90 14.23
C THR A 434 10.43 7.85 15.51
N PHE A 435 9.36 8.65 15.59
CA PHE A 435 8.38 8.57 16.67
C PHE A 435 7.11 7.80 16.29
N ALA A 436 7.07 7.12 15.13
CA ALA A 436 5.90 6.34 14.76
C ALA A 436 5.56 5.33 15.86
N VAL A 437 4.35 5.46 16.38
CA VAL A 437 3.74 4.51 17.31
C VAL A 437 2.49 3.97 16.62
N GLU A 438 2.13 2.74 16.93
CA GLU A 438 0.85 2.21 16.49
C GLU A 438 -0.26 3.10 17.07
N ASP A 439 -1.20 3.54 16.21
CA ASP A 439 -2.28 4.44 16.61
C ASP A 439 -3.13 3.72 17.68
N THR A 440 -2.86 4.04 18.94
CA THR A 440 -3.42 3.34 20.10
C THR A 440 -4.74 3.99 20.54
N TYR A 441 -4.90 5.29 20.25
CA TYR A 441 -5.96 6.15 20.75
C TYR A 441 -6.63 6.93 19.61
N GLY A 442 -7.96 6.88 19.54
CA GLY A 442 -8.78 7.66 18.63
C GLY A 442 -9.22 9.01 19.20
N SER A 443 -10.15 9.68 18.51
CA SER A 443 -10.58 11.03 18.89
C SER A 443 -11.33 11.10 20.21
N GLY A 444 -12.19 10.13 20.49
CA GLY A 444 -13.00 10.07 21.70
C GLY A 444 -12.13 9.88 22.95
N SER A 445 -11.15 8.99 22.88
CA SER A 445 -10.21 8.75 23.97
C SER A 445 -9.29 9.94 24.24
N VAL A 446 -8.74 10.55 23.19
CA VAL A 446 -7.95 11.78 23.33
C VAL A 446 -8.78 12.93 23.90
N ARG A 447 -10.04 13.09 23.47
CA ARG A 447 -10.96 14.07 24.06
C ARG A 447 -11.13 13.83 25.56
N VAL A 448 -11.46 12.60 25.96
CA VAL A 448 -11.63 12.27 27.38
C VAL A 448 -10.35 12.52 28.18
N MET A 449 -9.18 12.14 27.67
CA MET A 449 -7.89 12.45 28.33
C MET A 449 -7.68 13.95 28.53
N MET A 450 -8.03 14.76 27.54
CA MET A 450 -7.89 16.22 27.61
C MET A 450 -8.89 16.85 28.57
N GLU A 451 -10.15 16.39 28.56
CA GLU A 451 -11.21 16.91 29.42
C GLU A 451 -11.09 16.48 30.88
N SER A 452 -10.59 15.27 31.14
CA SER A 452 -10.29 14.80 32.50
C SER A 452 -9.00 15.41 33.05
N GLY A 453 -8.11 15.85 32.16
CA GLY A 453 -6.79 16.33 32.49
C GLY A 453 -6.74 17.84 32.64
N THR A 454 -5.54 18.40 32.41
CA THR A 454 -5.43 19.84 32.31
C THR A 454 -6.14 20.33 31.06
N GLY A 455 -6.00 19.63 29.92
CA GLY A 455 -6.38 20.07 28.56
C GLY A 455 -5.17 20.60 27.78
N ILE A 456 -4.00 20.02 28.05
CA ILE A 456 -2.71 20.33 27.43
C ILE A 456 -2.29 19.16 26.53
N LEU A 457 -1.86 19.50 25.31
CA LEU A 457 -1.14 18.60 24.42
C LEU A 457 0.30 19.08 24.29
N ARG A 458 1.22 18.14 24.16
CA ARG A 458 2.65 18.42 23.92
C ARG A 458 3.04 17.85 22.56
N ARG A 459 3.64 18.68 21.72
CA ARG A 459 4.27 18.24 20.47
C ARG A 459 5.78 18.24 20.63
N ILE A 460 6.39 17.15 20.19
CA ILE A 460 7.84 17.00 20.04
C ILE A 460 8.19 16.93 18.56
N CYS A 461 9.29 17.58 18.18
CA CYS A 461 9.80 17.56 16.80
C CYS A 461 11.33 17.57 16.82
N ALA A 462 11.96 16.42 16.61
CA ALA A 462 13.42 16.30 16.69
C ALA A 462 14.18 17.27 15.74
N PRO A 463 13.82 17.40 14.44
CA PRO A 463 14.55 18.24 13.49
C PRO A 463 14.12 19.71 13.49
N CYS A 464 13.14 20.08 14.33
CA CYS A 464 12.69 21.46 14.42
C CYS A 464 13.78 22.37 15.01
N TYR A 465 13.65 23.67 14.76
CA TYR A 465 14.44 24.70 15.42
C TYR A 465 14.29 24.60 16.94
N LYS A 466 15.30 25.02 17.70
CA LYS A 466 15.36 24.80 19.16
C LYS A 466 14.11 25.25 19.92
N SER A 467 13.46 26.34 19.50
CA SER A 467 12.20 26.81 20.12
C SER A 467 10.97 25.95 19.80
N HIS A 468 11.05 25.10 18.79
CA HIS A 468 9.95 24.28 18.24
C HIS A 468 10.14 22.78 18.44
N GLN A 469 11.30 22.37 18.97
CA GLN A 469 11.53 20.98 19.34
C GLN A 469 10.53 20.48 20.38
N GLN A 470 9.99 21.40 21.18
CA GLN A 470 8.95 21.16 22.13
C GLN A 470 7.98 22.34 22.18
N ILE A 471 6.71 22.07 21.97
CA ILE A 471 5.64 23.07 22.08
C ILE A 471 4.44 22.49 22.81
N PHE A 472 3.76 23.34 23.57
CA PHE A 472 2.60 22.97 24.36
C PHE A 472 1.37 23.69 23.81
N TYR A 473 0.42 22.91 23.32
CA TYR A 473 -0.91 23.35 22.97
C TYR A 473 -1.78 23.30 24.22
N ARG A 474 -2.61 24.32 24.43
CA ARG A 474 -3.45 24.40 25.62
C ARG A 474 -4.81 24.98 25.29
N ARG A 475 -5.85 24.20 25.59
CA ARG A 475 -7.26 24.55 25.40
C ARG A 475 -7.77 25.63 26.37
N LYS A 476 -8.67 26.51 25.93
CA LYS A 476 -9.33 27.51 26.80
C LYS A 476 -10.47 26.89 27.61
N GLU A 477 -10.63 27.33 28.86
CA GLU A 477 -11.52 26.65 29.84
C GLU A 477 -13.01 26.80 29.51
N ASP A 478 -13.39 27.89 28.82
CA ASP A 478 -14.75 28.19 28.40
C ASP A 478 -15.11 27.59 27.03
N ARG A 479 -14.20 26.82 26.42
CA ARG A 479 -14.32 26.27 25.07
C ARG A 479 -14.17 24.74 25.08
N PRO A 480 -15.25 23.99 25.40
CA PRO A 480 -15.22 22.53 25.38
C PRO A 480 -14.95 22.00 23.96
N ILE A 481 -14.45 20.77 23.87
CA ILE A 481 -14.20 20.09 22.59
C ILE A 481 -15.57 19.67 22.02
N PRO A 482 -15.95 20.06 20.79
CA PRO A 482 -17.20 19.60 20.18
C PRO A 482 -17.27 18.06 20.07
N ASP A 483 -18.47 17.49 20.19
CA ASP A 483 -18.69 16.04 20.23
C ASP A 483 -18.26 15.31 18.93
N ASP A 484 -18.25 16.03 17.81
CA ASP A 484 -17.87 15.59 16.47
C ASP A 484 -16.45 16.00 16.06
N MET A 485 -15.71 16.72 16.91
CA MET A 485 -14.38 17.22 16.55
C MET A 485 -13.27 16.20 16.84
N ASN A 486 -12.56 15.77 15.79
CA ASN A 486 -11.32 15.02 15.91
C ASN A 486 -10.09 15.95 16.04
N ILE A 487 -9.76 16.35 17.27
CA ILE A 487 -8.66 17.28 17.55
C ILE A 487 -7.30 16.76 17.06
N LEU A 488 -7.04 15.45 17.20
CA LEU A 488 -5.78 14.84 16.82
C LEU A 488 -5.63 14.80 15.30
N HIS A 489 -6.69 14.44 14.57
CA HIS A 489 -6.71 14.54 13.11
C HIS A 489 -6.45 15.98 12.65
N ASN A 490 -7.10 16.97 13.27
CA ASN A 490 -6.90 18.37 12.91
C ASN A 490 -5.44 18.82 13.10
N LEU A 491 -4.80 18.43 14.21
CA LEU A 491 -3.41 18.75 14.49
C LEU A 491 -2.40 18.00 13.60
N LYS A 492 -2.77 16.80 13.12
CA LYS A 492 -1.95 15.96 12.23
C LYS A 492 -2.07 16.37 10.75
N TYR A 493 -3.26 16.70 10.30
CA TYR A 493 -3.58 16.73 8.87
C TYR A 493 -4.24 18.03 8.40
N SER A 494 -5.00 18.73 9.26
CA SER A 494 -5.73 19.91 8.80
C SER A 494 -4.79 21.04 8.38
N ARG A 495 -5.10 21.64 7.23
CA ARG A 495 -4.45 22.84 6.70
C ARG A 495 -5.44 23.98 6.50
N GLU A 496 -6.58 23.89 7.16
CA GLU A 496 -7.68 24.86 7.08
C GLU A 496 -8.11 25.23 8.50
N GLU A 497 -8.79 26.38 8.62
CA GLU A 497 -9.42 26.77 9.86
C GLU A 497 -10.61 25.83 10.11
N VAL A 498 -10.68 25.24 11.30
CA VAL A 498 -11.74 24.31 11.70
C VAL A 498 -12.51 24.93 12.86
N GLU A 499 -13.85 24.93 12.77
CA GLU A 499 -14.72 25.40 13.84
C GLU A 499 -14.40 24.64 15.14
N GLY A 500 -14.24 25.37 16.25
CA GLY A 500 -13.80 24.78 17.52
C GLY A 500 -12.29 24.52 17.62
N GLN A 501 -11.48 24.91 16.63
CA GLN A 501 -10.01 24.82 16.67
C GLN A 501 -9.31 26.10 16.17
N ILE A 502 -9.72 27.24 16.71
CA ILE A 502 -9.19 28.55 16.33
C ILE A 502 -8.08 29.02 17.29
N TRP A 503 -6.88 29.35 16.78
CA TRP A 503 -5.82 29.90 17.63
C TRP A 503 -6.25 31.25 18.24
N GLY A 504 -5.97 31.46 19.53
CA GLY A 504 -6.30 32.69 20.28
C GLY A 504 -7.76 32.78 20.76
N GLU A 505 -8.68 32.06 20.14
CA GLU A 505 -10.08 31.95 20.62
C GLU A 505 -10.32 30.70 21.45
N ASP A 506 -9.69 29.62 21.04
CA ASP A 506 -10.09 28.25 21.34
C ASP A 506 -8.89 27.53 22.01
N PHE A 507 -7.68 27.82 21.57
CA PHE A 507 -6.43 27.39 22.21
C PHE A 507 -5.31 28.41 22.09
N ASP A 508 -4.29 28.26 22.93
CA ASP A 508 -3.05 29.03 22.91
C ASP A 508 -1.83 28.08 22.87
N ILE A 509 -0.64 28.61 22.52
CA ILE A 509 0.61 27.83 22.36
C ILE A 509 1.68 28.36 23.31
N TYR A 510 2.46 27.47 23.92
CA TYR A 510 3.44 27.80 24.93
C TYR A 510 4.77 27.07 24.72
N SER A 511 5.85 27.66 25.22
CA SER A 511 7.20 27.06 25.15
C SER A 511 7.46 26.05 26.26
N THR A 512 6.77 26.18 27.40
CA THR A 512 6.98 25.32 28.58
C THR A 512 5.66 24.80 29.14
N TYR A 513 5.74 23.66 29.84
CA TYR A 513 4.58 23.07 30.49
C TYR A 513 4.01 23.98 31.60
N GLU A 514 4.90 24.62 32.38
CA GLU A 514 4.50 25.49 33.49
C GLU A 514 3.78 26.74 32.98
N ASP A 515 4.26 27.33 31.87
CA ASP A 515 3.61 28.44 31.19
C ASP A 515 2.21 28.04 30.68
N ALA A 516 2.08 26.85 30.07
CA ALA A 516 0.78 26.32 29.63
C ALA A 516 -0.17 26.06 30.80
N LEU A 517 0.34 25.56 31.93
CA LEU A 517 -0.46 25.30 33.12
C LEU A 517 -0.99 26.59 33.75
N ASN A 518 -0.14 27.60 33.85
CA ASN A 518 -0.46 28.89 34.46
C ASN A 518 -1.06 29.91 33.47
N ARG A 519 -1.08 29.60 32.17
CA ARG A 519 -1.50 30.48 31.07
C ARG A 519 -0.70 31.78 31.01
N GLU A 520 0.62 31.67 31.14
CA GLU A 520 1.56 32.78 31.07
C GLU A 520 2.46 32.65 29.84
N ASN A 521 2.95 33.76 29.28
CA ASN A 521 3.92 33.75 28.18
C ASN A 521 3.47 32.96 26.92
N GLU A 522 2.20 33.12 26.54
CA GLU A 522 1.66 32.57 25.29
C GLU A 522 2.44 33.07 24.06
N TRP A 523 2.56 32.22 23.06
CA TRP A 523 3.26 32.54 21.83
C TRP A 523 2.55 33.65 21.07
N ASP A 524 3.35 34.57 20.52
CA ASP A 524 2.86 35.66 19.71
C ASP A 524 2.86 35.28 18.22
N CYS A 525 1.67 35.05 17.66
CA CYS A 525 1.45 34.83 16.23
C CYS A 525 0.93 36.10 15.50
N SER A 526 0.99 37.29 16.13
CA SER A 526 0.33 38.51 15.67
C SER A 526 0.93 39.21 14.44
N GLY A 527 1.98 38.65 13.84
CA GLY A 527 2.62 39.19 12.62
C GLY A 527 1.70 39.19 11.40
N GLU A 528 1.47 38.01 10.80
CA GLU A 528 0.53 37.81 9.68
C GLU A 528 -0.70 36.98 10.08
N GLY A 529 -0.83 36.63 11.36
CA GLY A 529 -1.84 35.71 11.89
C GLY A 529 -1.35 34.26 11.94
N TYR A 530 -2.16 33.38 12.54
CA TYR A 530 -1.89 31.94 12.57
C TYR A 530 -2.09 31.33 11.17
N SER A 531 -1.03 30.79 10.58
CA SER A 531 -1.06 30.22 9.23
C SER A 531 -1.66 28.81 9.19
N TYR A 532 -2.99 28.69 9.11
CA TYR A 532 -3.67 27.38 9.02
C TYR A 532 -3.23 26.56 7.80
N ASN A 533 -2.96 27.22 6.67
CA ASN A 533 -2.41 26.55 5.47
C ASN A 533 -1.06 25.86 5.71
N ARG A 534 -0.41 26.13 6.85
CA ARG A 534 0.84 25.52 7.30
C ARG A 534 0.63 24.68 8.56
N GLY A 535 -0.50 23.97 8.69
CA GLY A 535 -0.73 22.97 9.75
C GLY A 535 -0.44 23.51 11.17
N PHE A 536 -0.06 22.65 12.11
CA PHE A 536 0.38 23.08 13.45
C PHE A 536 1.93 23.12 13.56
N PRO A 537 2.53 24.16 14.19
CA PRO A 537 1.91 25.35 14.80
C PRO A 537 1.77 26.53 13.82
N GLY A 538 1.52 26.26 12.54
CA GLY A 538 1.59 27.27 11.49
C GLY A 538 3.02 27.74 11.30
N GLU A 539 3.21 29.05 11.38
CA GLU A 539 4.53 29.69 11.33
C GLU A 539 4.85 30.47 12.64
N CYS A 540 4.07 30.21 13.69
CA CYS A 540 4.20 30.90 14.97
C CYS A 540 5.55 30.68 15.64
N GLY A 541 5.93 31.57 16.56
CA GLY A 541 7.08 31.36 17.44
C GLY A 541 6.91 32.10 18.78
N PRO A 542 7.79 31.87 19.77
CA PRO A 542 7.62 32.44 21.11
C PRO A 542 7.60 33.98 21.19
N ARG A 543 8.20 34.67 20.21
CA ARG A 543 8.30 36.14 20.15
C ARG A 543 8.09 36.71 18.76
N SER A 544 8.33 35.90 17.72
CA SER A 544 8.22 36.28 16.32
C SER A 544 8.05 35.00 15.49
N GLN A 545 7.60 35.16 14.26
CA GLN A 545 7.47 34.09 13.29
C GLN A 545 8.79 33.31 13.10
N VAL A 546 8.71 31.99 13.04
CA VAL A 546 9.84 31.11 12.68
C VAL A 546 9.36 30.17 11.59
N THR A 547 9.91 30.32 10.39
CA THR A 547 9.35 29.67 9.21
C THR A 547 9.70 28.18 9.11
N GLY A 548 8.80 27.39 8.52
CA GLY A 548 9.03 26.00 8.16
C GLY A 548 9.10 25.04 9.34
N GLN A 549 8.47 25.37 10.46
CA GLN A 549 8.47 24.52 11.67
C GLN A 549 7.21 23.67 11.85
N TYR A 550 6.23 23.84 10.96
CA TYR A 550 5.02 23.05 10.92
C TYR A 550 5.28 21.59 10.65
N SER A 551 4.36 20.73 11.07
CA SER A 551 4.34 19.32 10.70
C SER A 551 2.96 18.93 10.19
N THR A 552 2.95 18.07 9.17
CA THR A 552 1.75 17.32 8.78
C THR A 552 2.08 15.85 8.78
N PHE A 553 1.10 14.97 8.93
CA PHE A 553 1.30 13.52 8.85
C PHE A 553 1.03 13.01 7.42
N HIS A 554 1.00 13.91 6.43
CA HIS A 554 1.00 13.60 5.01
C HIS A 554 2.43 13.45 4.48
N TRP A 555 2.60 12.71 3.38
CA TRP A 555 3.91 12.39 2.82
C TRP A 555 4.57 13.58 2.11
N TRP A 556 3.84 14.68 1.87
CA TRP A 556 4.37 15.88 1.21
C TRP A 556 4.34 17.11 2.14
N GLY A 557 5.53 17.55 2.55
CA GLY A 557 5.76 18.85 3.23
C GLY A 557 5.64 18.85 4.75
N GLY A 558 6.35 19.79 5.38
CA GLY A 558 6.46 19.96 6.84
C GLY A 558 7.64 19.21 7.46
N LYS A 559 7.82 19.39 8.76
CA LYS A 559 8.84 18.73 9.57
C LYS A 559 8.45 17.29 9.85
N THR A 560 9.46 16.44 9.77
CA THR A 560 9.44 15.01 10.04
C THR A 560 9.78 14.72 11.51
N ASP A 561 9.71 13.46 11.92
CA ASP A 561 10.10 13.03 13.27
C ASP A 561 9.38 13.83 14.36
N VAL A 562 8.05 13.77 14.30
CA VAL A 562 7.14 14.52 15.17
C VAL A 562 6.24 13.58 15.94
N ALA A 563 5.99 13.90 17.21
CA ALA A 563 5.06 13.18 18.06
C ALA A 563 4.15 14.12 18.84
N TRP A 564 2.97 13.59 19.18
CA TRP A 564 1.97 14.23 20.01
C TRP A 564 1.73 13.42 21.28
N PHE A 565 1.69 14.13 22.40
CA PHE A 565 1.48 13.57 23.72
C PHE A 565 0.33 14.29 24.42
N VAL A 566 -0.45 13.55 25.20
CA VAL A 566 -1.44 14.07 26.14
C VAL A 566 -0.90 13.91 27.56
N GLU A 567 -1.23 14.84 28.46
CA GLU A 567 -0.88 14.68 29.87
C GLU A 567 -1.64 13.49 30.49
N ALA A 568 -0.89 12.55 31.05
CA ALA A 568 -1.38 11.39 31.77
C ALA A 568 -2.06 11.84 33.07
N THR A 569 -3.39 11.94 33.03
CA THR A 569 -4.21 12.07 34.25
C THR A 569 -4.87 10.74 34.60
N ALA A 570 -4.12 9.63 34.46
CA ALA A 570 -4.58 8.25 34.70
C ALA A 570 -6.13 8.03 34.63
N PRO A 571 -6.81 8.38 33.51
CA PRO A 571 -8.26 8.15 33.43
C PRO A 571 -8.54 6.69 33.06
N PHE A 572 -7.53 6.02 32.50
CA PHE A 572 -7.62 4.71 31.88
C PHE A 572 -6.76 3.73 32.66
N THR A 573 -7.40 2.73 33.25
CA THR A 573 -6.73 1.47 33.52
C THR A 573 -6.65 0.74 32.19
N ASP A 574 -5.44 0.56 31.65
CA ASP A 574 -5.21 -0.57 30.76
C ASP A 574 -5.78 -1.78 31.49
N LEU A 575 -6.75 -2.45 30.88
CA LEU A 575 -7.20 -3.72 31.40
C LEU A 575 -6.01 -4.66 31.19
N ASP A 576 -5.14 -4.75 32.20
CA ASP A 576 -4.04 -5.68 32.25
C ASP A 576 -4.64 -7.09 32.17
N PHE A 577 -4.65 -7.63 30.95
CA PHE A 577 -5.18 -8.94 30.58
C PHE A 577 -4.45 -10.08 31.32
N SER A 578 -3.44 -9.81 32.15
CA SER A 578 -2.79 -10.81 32.99
C SER A 578 -3.54 -11.13 34.30
N THR A 579 -4.46 -10.28 34.77
CA THR A 579 -5.07 -10.41 36.12
C THR A 579 -6.54 -10.83 36.15
N ILE A 580 -7.23 -10.81 35.02
CA ILE A 580 -8.56 -11.41 34.87
C ILE A 580 -8.37 -12.69 34.07
N GLY A 581 -8.63 -13.85 34.67
CA GLY A 581 -8.34 -15.16 34.07
C GLY A 581 -9.15 -15.42 32.79
N PHE A 582 -8.68 -14.88 31.66
CA PHE A 582 -9.19 -15.10 30.32
C PHE A 582 -8.07 -15.68 29.46
N ASP A 583 -8.04 -17.01 29.47
CA ASP A 583 -7.19 -17.85 28.62
C ASP A 583 -7.85 -17.89 27.22
N GLY A 584 -7.72 -16.82 26.42
CA GLY A 584 -8.50 -16.71 25.17
C GLY A 584 -8.37 -15.42 24.36
N LEU A 585 -7.17 -14.84 24.23
CA LEU A 585 -6.89 -14.05 23.02
C LEU A 585 -6.26 -15.00 22.02
N SER A 586 -7.09 -15.65 21.21
CA SER A 586 -6.66 -16.35 20.00
C SER A 586 -5.90 -15.40 19.07
N ARG A 587 -4.58 -15.30 19.26
CA ARG A 587 -3.61 -14.75 18.29
C ARG A 587 -3.34 -15.76 17.16
N LYS A 588 -4.39 -16.28 16.53
CA LYS A 588 -4.26 -17.20 15.38
C LYS A 588 -5.27 -16.89 14.27
N GLY A 589 -5.04 -15.75 13.63
CA GLY A 589 -5.34 -15.46 12.24
C GLY A 589 -4.13 -14.69 11.70
N THR A 590 -3.80 -14.84 10.43
CA THR A 590 -2.61 -14.31 9.72
C THR A 590 -2.16 -12.92 10.19
N VAL A 591 -0.85 -12.73 10.36
CA VAL A 591 -0.19 -11.49 10.85
C VAL A 591 -0.82 -10.23 10.24
N VAL A 592 -1.47 -9.42 11.07
CA VAL A 592 -1.74 -8.01 10.78
C VAL A 592 -0.92 -7.20 11.78
N ASN A 593 0.00 -6.38 11.25
CA ASN A 593 0.83 -5.46 12.02
C ASN A 593 0.03 -4.22 12.45
N SER A 594 -1.03 -4.36 13.25
CA SER A 594 -1.59 -3.24 14.04
C SER A 594 -2.55 -3.76 15.12
N PRO A 595 -2.19 -3.70 16.42
CA PRO A 595 -3.06 -4.07 17.52
C PRO A 595 -4.18 -3.04 17.68
N GLY A 596 -5.41 -3.53 17.82
CA GLY A 596 -6.49 -2.75 18.41
C GLY A 596 -6.36 -2.71 19.94
N ASN A 597 -6.87 -1.66 20.57
CA ASN A 597 -6.81 -1.47 22.02
C ASN A 597 -8.20 -1.38 22.65
N VAL A 598 -8.32 -1.93 23.86
CA VAL A 598 -9.52 -1.80 24.69
C VAL A 598 -9.14 -1.13 26.01
N PHE A 599 -9.80 -0.04 26.35
CA PHE A 599 -9.57 0.65 27.61
C PHE A 599 -10.88 1.20 28.19
N THR A 600 -10.89 1.41 29.50
CA THR A 600 -12.06 1.90 30.22
C THR A 600 -11.72 3.15 31.01
N ASN A 601 -12.62 4.13 31.02
CA ASN A 601 -12.45 5.31 31.87
C ASN A 601 -13.08 5.14 33.26
N ALA A 602 -12.86 6.11 34.14
CA ALA A 602 -13.46 6.16 35.48
C ALA A 602 -15.01 6.21 35.49
N ALA A 603 -15.65 6.50 34.35
CA ALA A 603 -17.10 6.47 34.16
C ALA A 603 -17.62 5.11 33.63
N ASN A 604 -16.77 4.09 33.55
CA ASN A 604 -17.06 2.76 32.97
C ASN A 604 -17.50 2.80 31.50
N GLN A 605 -17.07 3.80 30.74
CA GLN A 605 -17.16 3.77 29.29
C GLN A 605 -16.05 2.88 28.74
N ILE A 606 -16.38 2.05 27.75
CA ILE A 606 -15.48 1.08 27.12
C ILE A 606 -15.14 1.59 25.72
N PHE A 607 -13.86 1.75 25.43
CA PHE A 607 -13.37 2.20 24.13
C PHE A 607 -12.75 1.03 23.38
N LEU A 608 -13.14 0.83 22.12
CA LEU A 608 -12.54 -0.13 21.19
C LEU A 608 -11.91 0.66 20.05
N ALA A 609 -10.57 0.70 20.00
CA ALA A 609 -9.80 1.32 18.94
C ALA A 609 -9.20 0.23 18.03
N THR A 610 -9.32 0.34 16.70
CA THR A 610 -8.88 -0.71 15.79
C THR A 610 -8.50 -0.22 14.38
N LYS A 611 -7.54 -0.91 13.75
CA LYS A 611 -7.17 -0.86 12.33
C LYS A 611 -7.29 -2.23 11.67
N THR A 612 -8.20 -3.07 12.15
CA THR A 612 -8.41 -4.41 11.57
C THR A 612 -9.14 -4.30 10.23
N ASP A 613 -9.02 -5.34 9.39
CA ASP A 613 -9.71 -5.44 8.10
C ASP A 613 -11.23 -5.53 8.31
N ASP A 614 -11.87 -6.68 8.06
CA ASP A 614 -13.33 -6.71 8.08
C ASP A 614 -13.92 -7.97 8.72
N ILE A 615 -15.14 -7.80 9.22
CA ILE A 615 -16.08 -8.89 9.49
C ILE A 615 -16.92 -8.99 8.23
N TRP A 616 -16.57 -9.87 7.28
CA TRP A 616 -17.38 -10.03 6.05
C TRP A 616 -17.17 -11.36 5.33
N LYS A 617 -15.93 -11.71 4.98
CA LYS A 617 -15.64 -12.88 4.14
C LYS A 617 -15.79 -14.18 4.93
N ASN A 618 -15.04 -15.21 4.58
CA ASN A 618 -14.97 -16.48 5.29
C ASN A 618 -14.07 -16.42 6.55
N ALA A 619 -13.34 -15.33 6.75
CA ALA A 619 -12.52 -15.07 7.93
C ALA A 619 -12.74 -13.62 8.37
N ASP A 620 -12.89 -13.42 9.67
CA ASP A 620 -13.05 -12.10 10.28
C ASP A 620 -11.72 -11.59 10.84
N ASP A 621 -11.52 -10.29 10.75
CA ASP A 621 -10.44 -9.56 11.40
C ASP A 621 -11.01 -8.34 12.13
N PHE A 622 -11.00 -8.38 13.48
CA PHE A 622 -11.68 -7.41 14.33
C PHE A 622 -11.21 -7.48 15.79
N ILE A 623 -11.50 -6.43 16.56
CA ILE A 623 -11.33 -6.44 18.01
C ILE A 623 -12.63 -6.87 18.70
N PHE A 624 -12.52 -7.77 19.68
CA PHE A 624 -13.68 -8.34 20.38
C PHE A 624 -13.51 -8.31 21.90
N TYR A 625 -14.22 -7.40 22.57
CA TYR A 625 -14.32 -7.34 24.02
C TYR A 625 -15.44 -8.26 24.50
N GLN A 626 -15.07 -9.46 24.96
CA GLN A 626 -16.00 -10.58 25.11
C GLN A 626 -16.00 -11.24 26.50
N GLN A 627 -17.05 -12.01 26.76
CA GLN A 627 -17.11 -12.99 27.84
C GLN A 627 -17.78 -14.29 27.36
N ALA A 628 -17.46 -15.41 28.00
CA ALA A 628 -18.15 -16.67 27.78
C ALA A 628 -19.58 -16.63 28.34
N ALA A 629 -20.53 -17.21 27.62
CA ALA A 629 -21.92 -17.34 28.01
C ALA A 629 -22.52 -18.70 27.59
N SER A 630 -23.63 -19.07 28.21
CA SER A 630 -24.40 -20.28 27.90
C SER A 630 -25.88 -20.01 28.07
N GLY A 631 -26.73 -20.83 27.44
CA GLY A 631 -28.18 -20.71 27.53
C GLY A 631 -28.77 -19.47 26.84
N ASP A 632 -29.87 -18.99 27.38
CA ASP A 632 -30.61 -17.82 26.91
C ASP A 632 -30.06 -16.55 27.55
N LEU A 633 -29.98 -15.45 26.78
CA LEU A 633 -29.50 -14.17 27.31
C LEU A 633 -30.09 -12.96 26.57
N GLN A 634 -29.95 -11.81 27.20
CA GLN A 634 -30.09 -10.50 26.57
C GLN A 634 -28.78 -9.73 26.72
N VAL A 635 -28.28 -9.12 25.65
CA VAL A 635 -27.16 -8.18 25.72
C VAL A 635 -27.61 -6.83 25.20
N THR A 636 -27.30 -5.76 25.94
CA THR A 636 -27.61 -4.36 25.59
C THR A 636 -26.34 -3.53 25.69
N ALA A 637 -26.15 -2.58 24.77
CA ALA A 637 -25.10 -1.57 24.84
C ALA A 637 -25.58 -0.26 24.20
N ARG A 638 -25.02 0.87 24.64
CA ARG A 638 -25.16 2.18 24.00
C ARG A 638 -23.84 2.55 23.35
N ILE A 639 -23.86 2.90 22.07
CA ILE A 639 -22.74 3.56 21.39
C ILE A 639 -22.88 5.06 21.70
N ASP A 640 -21.95 5.60 22.48
CA ASP A 640 -21.92 7.02 22.86
C ASP A 640 -21.27 7.87 21.77
N HIS A 641 -20.22 7.34 21.16
CA HIS A 641 -19.46 7.99 20.10
C HIS A 641 -18.88 6.95 19.14
N TRP A 642 -18.84 7.28 17.86
CA TRP A 642 -18.32 6.44 16.80
C TRP A 642 -17.52 7.29 15.81
N ASP A 643 -16.21 7.04 15.72
CA ASP A 643 -15.29 7.69 14.80
C ASP A 643 -14.79 6.65 13.76
N PRO A 644 -15.53 6.45 12.66
CA PRO A 644 -15.21 5.47 11.64
C PRO A 644 -14.17 6.00 10.64
N SER A 645 -13.18 5.17 10.29
CA SER A 645 -12.22 5.52 9.23
C SER A 645 -12.69 5.18 7.81
N SER A 646 -13.72 4.33 7.68
CA SER A 646 -14.35 3.93 6.43
C SER A 646 -15.87 4.02 6.52
N SER A 647 -16.54 4.20 5.38
CA SER A 647 -18.01 4.14 5.30
C SER A 647 -18.58 2.79 5.79
N TRP A 648 -17.75 1.74 5.77
CA TRP A 648 -18.10 0.38 6.19
C TRP A 648 -17.39 -0.08 7.46
N SER A 649 -16.67 0.80 8.19
CA SER A 649 -16.22 0.50 9.55
C SER A 649 -17.42 0.10 10.40
N LYS A 650 -17.24 -0.83 11.34
CA LYS A 650 -18.33 -1.45 12.10
C LYS A 650 -18.04 -1.39 13.60
N ALA A 651 -19.04 -1.07 14.42
CA ALA A 651 -18.99 -1.24 15.86
C ALA A 651 -20.37 -1.59 16.45
N GLY A 652 -20.42 -2.54 17.38
CA GLY A 652 -21.68 -2.94 18.01
C GLY A 652 -21.57 -4.14 18.96
N ILE A 653 -22.68 -4.86 19.11
CA ILE A 653 -22.81 -6.05 19.98
C ILE A 653 -22.84 -7.34 19.16
N MET A 654 -22.05 -8.32 19.55
CA MET A 654 -21.90 -9.59 18.84
C MET A 654 -22.13 -10.79 19.77
N ILE A 655 -22.82 -11.80 19.24
CA ILE A 655 -22.83 -13.18 19.76
C ILE A 655 -22.08 -14.05 18.75
N ARG A 656 -21.11 -14.85 19.21
CA ARG A 656 -20.21 -15.62 18.37
C ARG A 656 -20.01 -17.03 18.94
N ALA A 657 -19.97 -18.06 18.10
CA ALA A 657 -19.84 -19.45 18.58
C ALA A 657 -18.46 -19.74 19.18
N SER A 658 -17.38 -19.24 18.55
CA SER A 658 -16.00 -19.44 19.00
C SER A 658 -15.06 -18.32 18.54
N GLU A 659 -13.79 -18.40 18.97
CA GLU A 659 -12.73 -17.46 18.56
C GLU A 659 -12.13 -17.74 17.18
N GLU A 660 -12.64 -18.76 16.47
CA GLU A 660 -12.15 -19.09 15.12
C GLU A 660 -12.49 -17.97 14.14
N PRO A 661 -11.59 -17.58 13.20
CA PRO A 661 -11.84 -16.50 12.25
C PRO A 661 -13.12 -16.69 11.41
N GLY A 662 -13.46 -17.92 11.05
CA GLY A 662 -14.69 -18.26 10.31
C GLY A 662 -15.89 -18.59 11.18
N SER A 663 -15.87 -18.33 12.50
CA SER A 663 -16.94 -18.76 13.42
C SER A 663 -18.32 -18.20 13.04
N PRO A 664 -19.39 -19.01 13.19
CA PRO A 664 -20.76 -18.50 13.20
C PRO A 664 -20.92 -17.33 14.18
N HIS A 665 -21.64 -16.30 13.77
CA HIS A 665 -21.87 -15.09 14.56
C HIS A 665 -23.19 -14.41 14.19
N PHE A 666 -23.71 -13.61 15.11
CA PHE A 666 -24.70 -12.57 14.86
C PHE A 666 -24.18 -11.26 15.44
N PHE A 667 -24.09 -10.23 14.61
CA PHE A 667 -23.51 -8.94 14.94
C PHE A 667 -24.50 -7.84 14.58
N LEU A 668 -25.05 -7.18 15.61
CA LEU A 668 -25.83 -5.96 15.42
C LEU A 668 -24.88 -4.78 15.56
N THR A 669 -24.67 -4.04 14.48
CA THR A 669 -23.60 -3.05 14.37
C THR A 669 -24.07 -1.75 13.78
N GLN A 670 -23.47 -0.64 14.22
CA GLN A 670 -23.47 0.63 13.53
C GLN A 670 -22.35 0.62 12.48
N THR A 671 -22.64 1.12 11.27
CA THR A 671 -21.63 1.32 10.22
C THR A 671 -21.18 2.77 10.15
N GLY A 672 -20.06 3.04 9.47
CA GLY A 672 -19.53 4.39 9.32
C GLY A 672 -20.49 5.37 8.62
N LYS A 673 -21.21 4.94 7.57
CA LYS A 673 -22.14 5.81 6.83
C LYS A 673 -23.56 5.25 6.63
N TYR A 674 -23.75 3.94 6.74
CA TYR A 674 -24.97 3.25 6.31
C TYR A 674 -25.93 2.87 7.45
N GLY A 675 -25.80 3.49 8.62
CA GLY A 675 -26.70 3.24 9.76
C GLY A 675 -26.43 1.91 10.47
N GLN A 676 -27.41 1.44 11.26
CA GLN A 676 -27.35 0.11 11.87
C GLN A 676 -27.65 -1.00 10.85
N ILE A 677 -26.88 -2.09 10.93
CA ILE A 677 -27.06 -3.31 10.14
C ILE A 677 -26.98 -4.54 11.06
N ALA A 678 -27.68 -5.61 10.69
CA ALA A 678 -27.53 -6.91 11.31
C ALA A 678 -26.73 -7.80 10.37
N GLN A 679 -25.58 -8.27 10.85
CA GLN A 679 -24.66 -9.12 10.10
C GLN A 679 -24.58 -10.50 10.74
N TYR A 680 -24.47 -11.55 9.93
CA TYR A 680 -24.46 -12.90 10.43
C TYR A 680 -23.67 -13.88 9.56
N ARG A 681 -23.16 -14.91 10.21
CA ARG A 681 -22.62 -16.12 9.58
C ARG A 681 -23.27 -17.33 10.25
N ARG A 682 -23.87 -18.23 9.47
CA ARG A 682 -24.59 -19.41 10.02
C ARG A 682 -23.64 -20.58 10.26
N ASN A 683 -22.73 -20.83 9.33
CA ASN A 683 -21.84 -21.98 9.37
C ASN A 683 -20.37 -21.56 9.48
N LEU A 684 -19.54 -22.45 10.03
CA LEU A 684 -18.10 -22.25 10.08
C LEU A 684 -17.54 -22.05 8.66
N ASP A 685 -16.69 -21.03 8.50
CA ASP A 685 -15.99 -20.65 7.27
C ASP A 685 -16.92 -20.21 6.10
N GLU A 686 -18.20 -19.98 6.36
CA GLU A 686 -19.13 -19.38 5.39
C GLU A 686 -18.85 -17.87 5.21
N GLY A 687 -19.19 -17.30 4.06
CA GLY A 687 -19.22 -15.84 3.92
C GLY A 687 -20.28 -15.23 4.85
N SER A 688 -19.97 -14.09 5.47
CA SER A 688 -20.96 -13.35 6.24
C SER A 688 -21.97 -12.67 5.31
N SER A 689 -23.19 -12.50 5.81
CA SER A 689 -24.31 -11.85 5.12
C SER A 689 -24.87 -10.73 5.99
N SER A 690 -25.48 -9.71 5.38
CA SER A 690 -26.15 -8.63 6.11
C SER A 690 -27.64 -8.55 5.80
N ILE A 691 -28.41 -8.05 6.77
CA ILE A 691 -29.84 -7.81 6.66
C ILE A 691 -30.16 -6.47 7.30
N GLY A 692 -30.98 -5.70 6.58
CA GLY A 692 -31.44 -4.41 7.04
C GLY A 692 -30.46 -3.29 6.78
N PHE A 693 -30.99 -2.17 6.27
CA PHE A 693 -30.29 -0.89 6.21
C PHE A 693 -31.24 0.17 6.74
N VAL A 694 -30.88 0.86 7.82
CA VAL A 694 -31.52 2.13 8.16
C VAL A 694 -30.80 3.21 7.35
N GLY A 695 -31.39 3.57 6.20
CA GLY A 695 -30.82 4.53 5.27
C GLY A 695 -30.79 5.95 5.85
N GLU A 696 -29.57 6.45 6.04
CA GLU A 696 -29.11 7.79 6.39
C GLU A 696 -28.97 8.17 7.88
N GLN A 697 -27.70 8.47 8.21
CA GLN A 697 -27.09 9.00 9.43
C GLN A 697 -26.98 8.05 10.64
N PRO A 698 -25.80 7.95 11.29
CA PRO A 698 -25.68 7.23 12.54
C PRO A 698 -26.50 7.98 13.60
N PHE A 699 -27.48 7.29 14.21
CA PHE A 699 -28.01 7.77 15.49
C PHE A 699 -26.84 7.77 16.47
N GLN A 700 -26.35 8.94 16.84
CA GLN A 700 -25.38 9.10 17.92
C GLN A 700 -26.06 9.92 19.00
N PRO A 701 -26.29 9.34 20.20
CA PRO A 701 -26.02 7.94 20.60
C PRO A 701 -26.99 6.92 19.96
N ALA A 702 -26.59 5.63 19.89
CA ALA A 702 -27.45 4.52 19.46
C ALA A 702 -27.53 3.41 20.51
N TRP A 703 -28.73 2.90 20.79
CA TRP A 703 -28.92 1.73 21.64
C TRP A 703 -29.13 0.46 20.83
N LEU A 704 -28.34 -0.56 21.13
CA LEU A 704 -28.39 -1.87 20.50
C LEU A 704 -28.76 -2.93 21.55
N ARG A 705 -29.62 -3.88 21.17
CA ARG A 705 -29.95 -5.04 21.99
C ARG A 705 -30.08 -6.31 21.16
N LEU A 706 -29.51 -7.40 21.65
CA LEU A 706 -29.72 -8.75 21.13
C LEU A 706 -30.36 -9.61 22.22
N THR A 707 -31.36 -10.39 21.84
CA THR A 707 -31.88 -11.48 22.68
C THR A 707 -31.56 -12.81 22.02
N LYS A 708 -31.14 -13.80 22.81
CA LYS A 708 -30.89 -15.17 22.37
C LYS A 708 -31.77 -16.11 23.18
N SER A 709 -32.56 -16.95 22.50
CA SER A 709 -33.31 -18.05 23.10
C SER A 709 -33.12 -19.34 22.31
N GLY A 710 -32.51 -20.35 22.92
CA GLY A 710 -31.98 -21.50 22.17
C GLY A 710 -30.99 -21.03 21.09
N ASN A 711 -31.25 -21.40 19.83
CA ASN A 711 -30.48 -20.95 18.66
C ASN A 711 -31.06 -19.69 17.99
N LEU A 712 -32.14 -19.12 18.54
CA LEU A 712 -32.82 -17.97 17.95
C LEU A 712 -32.24 -16.67 18.51
N VAL A 713 -31.81 -15.77 17.62
CA VAL A 713 -31.31 -14.44 17.95
C VAL A 713 -32.23 -13.38 17.35
N THR A 714 -32.67 -12.43 18.17
CA THR A 714 -33.51 -11.31 17.75
C THR A 714 -32.84 -9.98 18.07
N PRO A 715 -32.51 -9.17 17.05
CA PRO A 715 -31.99 -7.80 17.22
C PRO A 715 -33.09 -6.77 17.49
N TYR A 716 -32.74 -5.78 18.29
CA TYR A 716 -33.55 -4.61 18.62
C TYR A 716 -32.69 -3.35 18.63
N ILE A 717 -33.28 -2.24 18.21
CA ILE A 717 -32.67 -0.90 18.27
C ILE A 717 -33.55 0.06 19.08
N SER A 718 -32.96 1.13 19.61
CA SER A 718 -33.68 2.17 20.37
C SER A 718 -32.95 3.51 20.28
N ASP A 719 -33.72 4.61 20.30
CA ASP A 719 -33.20 5.98 20.36
C ASP A 719 -33.12 6.49 21.82
N ASP A 720 -33.91 5.92 22.74
CA ASP A 720 -34.09 6.41 24.11
C ASP A 720 -33.54 5.46 25.19
N GLY A 721 -33.16 4.23 24.81
CA GLY A 721 -32.71 3.19 25.73
C GLY A 721 -33.81 2.58 26.59
N VAL A 722 -35.07 2.90 26.30
CA VAL A 722 -36.26 2.42 27.04
C VAL A 722 -37.18 1.64 26.10
N THR A 723 -37.52 2.22 24.95
CA THR A 723 -38.40 1.65 23.95
C THR A 723 -37.57 0.97 22.88
N PHE A 724 -37.55 -0.36 22.89
CA PHE A 724 -36.81 -1.17 21.90
C PHE A 724 -37.74 -1.69 20.82
N VAL A 725 -37.44 -1.36 19.57
CA VAL A 725 -38.15 -1.87 18.39
C VAL A 725 -37.34 -3.00 17.77
N GLN A 726 -38.03 -4.06 17.35
CA GLN A 726 -37.39 -5.20 16.72
C GLN A 726 -36.82 -4.79 15.35
N PHE A 727 -35.53 -5.07 15.13
CA PHE A 727 -34.79 -4.70 13.93
C PHE A 727 -34.72 -5.89 12.96
N HIS A 728 -35.74 -6.07 12.11
CA HIS A 728 -35.92 -7.27 11.27
C HIS A 728 -36.25 -8.55 12.07
N GLY A 729 -36.29 -9.71 11.42
CA GLY A 729 -36.77 -10.95 12.00
C GLY A 729 -35.89 -11.56 13.09
N THR A 730 -36.35 -12.69 13.62
CA THR A 730 -35.57 -13.60 14.46
C THR A 730 -34.77 -14.55 13.56
N TYR A 731 -33.51 -14.83 13.91
CA TYR A 731 -32.60 -15.65 13.11
C TYR A 731 -32.14 -16.88 13.88
N GLU A 732 -32.09 -18.01 13.19
CA GLU A 732 -31.55 -19.25 13.75
C GLU A 732 -30.07 -19.40 13.39
N ILE A 733 -29.22 -19.44 14.42
CA ILE A 733 -27.77 -19.68 14.31
C ILE A 733 -27.35 -20.66 15.41
N GLU A 734 -26.61 -21.69 15.02
CA GLU A 734 -26.11 -22.69 15.95
C GLU A 734 -24.79 -22.23 16.57
N PHE A 735 -24.86 -21.73 17.81
CA PHE A 735 -23.68 -21.28 18.56
C PHE A 735 -23.04 -22.36 19.43
N GLY A 736 -23.73 -23.47 19.66
CA GLY A 736 -23.37 -24.47 20.67
C GLY A 736 -23.78 -24.08 22.10
N ASP A 737 -23.52 -24.98 23.06
CA ASP A 737 -23.89 -24.80 24.47
C ASP A 737 -23.10 -23.68 25.16
N ASN A 738 -21.85 -23.48 24.73
CA ASN A 738 -20.98 -22.40 25.19
C ASN A 738 -20.63 -21.53 23.99
N PHE A 739 -20.78 -20.23 24.16
CA PHE A 739 -20.54 -19.24 23.12
C PHE A 739 -20.02 -17.96 23.75
N LEU A 740 -19.72 -16.98 22.91
CA LEU A 740 -19.09 -15.72 23.27
C LEU A 740 -20.08 -14.58 23.02
N VAL A 741 -20.13 -13.61 23.93
CA VAL A 741 -20.95 -12.41 23.80
C VAL A 741 -20.10 -11.19 24.18
N GLY A 742 -20.19 -10.13 23.38
CA GLY A 742 -19.25 -9.02 23.52
C GLY A 742 -19.57 -7.79 22.69
N LEU A 743 -18.71 -6.79 22.83
CA LEU A 743 -18.60 -5.63 21.97
C LEU A 743 -17.55 -5.90 20.89
N ALA A 744 -17.87 -5.60 19.63
CA ALA A 744 -16.97 -5.83 18.51
C ALA A 744 -16.78 -4.55 17.70
N ALA A 745 -15.58 -4.33 17.15
CA ALA A 745 -15.30 -3.25 16.21
C ALA A 745 -14.31 -3.66 15.11
N ALA A 746 -14.50 -3.14 13.90
CA ALA A 746 -13.62 -3.35 12.74
C ALA A 746 -13.48 -2.06 11.90
N ALA A 747 -12.29 -1.78 11.38
CA ALA A 747 -12.06 -0.56 10.59
C ALA A 747 -12.52 -0.70 9.13
N ASN A 748 -12.72 -1.93 8.63
CA ASN A 748 -13.00 -2.31 7.23
C ASN A 748 -11.81 -2.14 6.26
N ASP A 749 -10.77 -1.42 6.67
CA ASP A 749 -9.55 -1.21 5.90
C ASP A 749 -8.38 -1.11 6.89
N ASN A 750 -7.46 -2.05 6.81
CA ASN A 750 -6.30 -2.11 7.71
C ASN A 750 -5.13 -1.21 7.28
N GLU A 751 -5.25 -0.54 6.14
CA GLU A 751 -4.33 0.51 5.68
C GLU A 751 -4.86 1.92 5.99
N ALA A 752 -6.12 2.05 6.42
CA ALA A 752 -6.77 3.32 6.73
C ALA A 752 -6.42 3.89 8.14
N ASP A 753 -6.96 5.07 8.44
CA ASP A 753 -6.89 5.67 9.77
C ASP A 753 -7.55 4.77 10.84
N LEU A 754 -7.23 5.01 12.11
CA LEU A 754 -7.79 4.29 13.25
C LEU A 754 -9.31 4.53 13.36
N SER A 755 -10.10 3.46 13.53
CA SER A 755 -11.51 3.56 13.95
C SER A 755 -11.65 3.42 15.46
N GLU A 756 -12.50 4.21 16.11
CA GLU A 756 -12.75 4.12 17.56
C GLU A 756 -14.25 4.19 17.91
N ALA A 757 -14.71 3.21 18.70
CA ALA A 757 -16.04 3.19 19.29
C ALA A 757 -15.99 3.37 20.81
N CYS A 758 -16.84 4.24 21.34
CA CYS A 758 -17.07 4.39 22.78
C CYS A 758 -18.45 3.84 23.15
N PHE A 759 -18.46 2.91 24.11
CA PHE A 759 -19.66 2.25 24.59
C PHE A 759 -19.93 2.59 26.06
N SER A 760 -21.21 2.77 26.40
CA SER A 760 -21.69 2.77 27.78
C SER A 760 -22.84 1.78 27.94
N ASN A 761 -23.23 1.53 29.20
CA ASN A 761 -24.37 0.67 29.53
C ASN A 761 -24.29 -0.73 28.91
N TYR A 762 -23.07 -1.28 28.78
CA TYR A 762 -22.87 -2.65 28.35
C TYR A 762 -23.31 -3.61 29.46
N VAL A 763 -24.39 -4.34 29.20
CA VAL A 763 -24.99 -5.28 30.16
C VAL A 763 -25.33 -6.58 29.45
N VAL A 764 -24.84 -7.70 30.00
CA VAL A 764 -25.25 -9.05 29.62
C VAL A 764 -26.12 -9.61 30.73
N ASP A 765 -27.42 -9.77 30.46
CA ASP A 765 -28.40 -10.36 31.35
C ASP A 765 -28.64 -11.83 30.98
N THR A 766 -28.05 -12.74 31.78
CA THR A 766 -28.24 -14.19 31.66
C THR A 766 -29.47 -14.70 32.42
N THR A 767 -30.19 -13.83 33.13
CA THR A 767 -31.47 -14.17 33.77
C THR A 767 -32.65 -14.00 32.84
N TYR A 768 -32.41 -13.46 31.64
CA TYR A 768 -33.40 -13.32 30.59
C TYR A 768 -34.10 -14.65 30.33
N GLN A 769 -35.42 -14.62 30.35
CA GLN A 769 -36.28 -15.72 29.92
C GLN A 769 -37.11 -15.18 28.76
N ALA A 770 -37.05 -15.84 27.61
CA ALA A 770 -37.90 -15.47 26.50
C ALA A 770 -39.38 -15.53 26.92
N PRO A 771 -40.24 -14.62 26.45
CA PRO A 771 -41.67 -14.77 26.62
C PRO A 771 -42.09 -16.13 26.06
N ILE A 772 -42.71 -16.97 26.89
CA ILE A 772 -43.26 -18.25 26.45
C ILE A 772 -44.37 -17.90 25.45
N VAL A 773 -44.09 -18.01 24.15
CA VAL A 773 -45.15 -17.96 23.14
C VAL A 773 -45.94 -19.25 23.33
N PRO A 774 -47.21 -19.22 23.80
CA PRO A 774 -48.00 -20.43 23.85
C PRO A 774 -48.14 -20.98 22.42
N PRO A 775 -48.15 -22.31 22.22
CA PRO A 775 -48.41 -22.86 20.90
C PRO A 775 -49.74 -22.29 20.40
N VAL A 776 -49.71 -21.61 19.26
CA VAL A 776 -50.95 -21.22 18.60
C VAL A 776 -51.63 -22.51 18.18
N ASP A 777 -52.61 -22.93 18.97
CA ASP A 777 -53.58 -23.96 18.65
C ASP A 777 -54.38 -23.49 17.42
N ARG A 778 -53.95 -23.90 16.23
CA ARG A 778 -54.75 -23.78 15.00
C ARG A 778 -55.76 -24.92 14.92
N SER A 779 -56.58 -25.08 15.95
CA SER A 779 -57.82 -25.86 15.86
C SER A 779 -59.02 -25.00 16.24
N GLY A 780 -59.72 -24.53 15.20
CA GLY A 780 -61.14 -24.24 15.27
C GLY A 780 -61.55 -22.81 15.61
N ALA A 781 -61.68 -21.98 14.59
CA ALA A 781 -62.91 -21.20 14.37
C ALA A 781 -63.00 -20.77 12.90
N THR A 782 -63.60 -21.64 12.08
CA THR A 782 -64.15 -21.22 10.80
C THR A 782 -65.26 -20.21 11.08
N VAL A 783 -64.98 -18.92 10.91
CA VAL A 783 -66.05 -17.93 10.75
C VAL A 783 -66.38 -17.91 9.27
N THR A 784 -67.31 -18.79 8.89
CA THR A 784 -67.95 -18.79 7.59
C THR A 784 -68.78 -17.51 7.46
N TYR A 785 -68.30 -16.56 6.65
CA TYR A 785 -69.18 -15.56 6.05
C TYR A 785 -69.71 -16.12 4.73
N THR A 786 -70.99 -16.48 4.75
CA THR A 786 -71.74 -16.91 3.58
C THR A 786 -71.95 -15.72 2.65
N ASN A 787 -71.08 -15.56 1.66
CA ASN A 787 -71.37 -15.08 0.30
C ASN A 787 -70.17 -15.41 -0.60
N ALA A 788 -69.96 -16.71 -0.84
CA ALA A 788 -68.93 -17.19 -1.75
C ALA A 788 -69.33 -16.90 -3.20
N THR A 789 -68.95 -15.72 -3.69
CA THR A 789 -68.75 -15.48 -5.11
C THR A 789 -67.31 -15.86 -5.39
N VAL A 790 -67.07 -16.80 -6.32
CA VAL A 790 -65.70 -17.22 -6.67
C VAL A 790 -64.95 -16.00 -7.22
N PRO A 791 -63.76 -15.64 -6.70
CA PRO A 791 -62.97 -14.54 -7.23
C PRO A 791 -62.68 -14.73 -8.72
N GLN A 792 -62.83 -13.67 -9.50
CA GLN A 792 -62.53 -13.63 -10.93
C GLN A 792 -61.16 -13.02 -11.18
N ALA A 793 -60.45 -13.53 -12.18
CA ALA A 793 -59.17 -12.99 -12.61
C ALA A 793 -59.35 -12.19 -13.91
N ILE A 794 -58.76 -10.99 -13.98
CA ILE A 794 -58.80 -10.15 -15.18
C ILE A 794 -57.54 -9.29 -15.28
N ASP A 795 -57.03 -9.14 -16.50
CA ASP A 795 -56.05 -8.11 -16.81
C ASP A 795 -56.76 -6.78 -17.09
N ILE A 796 -56.30 -5.72 -16.43
CA ILE A 796 -56.81 -4.37 -16.57
C ILE A 796 -55.83 -3.57 -17.43
N GLY A 797 -56.36 -2.91 -18.45
CA GLY A 797 -55.61 -1.96 -19.27
C GLY A 797 -54.68 -2.59 -20.29
N TYR A 798 -53.60 -1.89 -20.63
CA TYR A 798 -52.70 -2.33 -21.70
C TYR A 798 -51.54 -3.17 -21.18
N MET A 799 -51.42 -4.35 -21.76
CA MET A 799 -50.28 -5.27 -21.71
C MET A 799 -49.96 -5.70 -23.14
N ARG A 800 -48.72 -6.14 -23.40
CA ARG A 800 -48.34 -6.60 -24.74
C ARG A 800 -49.04 -7.91 -25.09
N ASP A 801 -49.35 -8.11 -26.37
CA ASP A 801 -49.89 -9.38 -26.88
C ASP A 801 -49.08 -10.60 -26.39
N GLY A 802 -49.76 -11.56 -25.77
CA GLY A 802 -49.17 -12.78 -25.21
C GLY A 802 -48.65 -12.65 -23.78
N MET A 803 -48.89 -11.53 -23.09
CA MET A 803 -48.49 -11.28 -21.69
C MET A 803 -49.68 -11.27 -20.71
N ALA A 804 -50.67 -12.15 -20.90
CA ALA A 804 -51.84 -12.23 -20.02
C ALA A 804 -51.43 -12.71 -18.61
N GLY A 805 -51.95 -12.05 -17.58
CA GLY A 805 -51.72 -12.43 -16.20
C GLY A 805 -52.41 -13.74 -15.82
N THR A 806 -51.95 -14.36 -14.74
CA THR A 806 -52.57 -15.56 -14.18
C THR A 806 -52.68 -15.46 -12.66
N SER A 807 -53.62 -16.19 -12.09
CA SER A 807 -53.79 -16.29 -10.64
C SER A 807 -54.14 -17.71 -10.26
N SER A 808 -53.52 -18.24 -9.21
CA SER A 808 -53.84 -19.54 -8.64
C SER A 808 -53.80 -19.49 -7.12
N GLU A 809 -54.53 -20.39 -6.47
CA GLU A 809 -54.63 -20.48 -5.01
C GLU A 809 -54.15 -21.85 -4.53
N ASN A 810 -53.45 -21.85 -3.40
CA ASN A 810 -53.18 -23.04 -2.61
C ASN A 810 -54.05 -23.02 -1.35
N GLU A 811 -55.20 -23.70 -1.42
CA GLU A 811 -56.18 -23.77 -0.32
C GLU A 811 -55.62 -24.33 0.99
N SER A 812 -54.52 -25.12 0.93
CA SER A 812 -53.93 -25.73 2.13
C SER A 812 -53.03 -24.79 2.93
N THR A 813 -52.49 -23.76 2.27
CA THR A 813 -51.61 -22.76 2.88
C THR A 813 -52.19 -21.36 2.89
N ASP A 814 -53.39 -21.17 2.32
CA ASP A 814 -54.04 -19.86 2.14
C ASP A 814 -53.15 -18.87 1.36
N GLN A 815 -52.46 -19.38 0.33
CA GLN A 815 -51.53 -18.63 -0.49
C GLN A 815 -52.06 -18.42 -1.92
N TYR A 816 -51.94 -17.18 -2.40
CA TYR A 816 -52.31 -16.75 -3.73
C TYR A 816 -51.04 -16.42 -4.51
N PHE A 817 -50.91 -17.05 -5.68
CA PHE A 817 -49.83 -16.82 -6.63
C PHE A 817 -50.41 -16.04 -7.80
N ILE A 818 -49.99 -14.78 -7.96
CA ILE A 818 -50.50 -13.90 -9.00
C ILE A 818 -49.34 -13.41 -9.85
N THR A 819 -49.39 -13.76 -11.13
CA THR A 819 -48.47 -13.29 -12.16
C THR A 819 -49.13 -12.13 -12.91
N GLY A 820 -48.54 -10.94 -12.86
CA GLY A 820 -49.06 -9.75 -13.53
C GLY A 820 -48.04 -9.09 -14.45
N SER A 821 -48.48 -8.69 -15.64
CA SER A 821 -47.76 -7.73 -16.49
C SER A 821 -48.50 -6.38 -16.49
N GLY A 822 -47.94 -5.36 -17.13
CA GLY A 822 -48.67 -4.12 -17.39
C GLY A 822 -47.85 -2.86 -17.14
N SER A 823 -48.38 -1.71 -17.57
CA SER A 823 -47.61 -0.45 -17.60
C SER A 823 -47.32 0.13 -16.23
N ASP A 824 -48.30 0.13 -15.32
CA ASP A 824 -48.23 0.44 -13.89
C ASP A 824 -49.67 0.62 -13.33
N ILE A 825 -49.85 0.65 -12.01
CA ILE A 825 -51.02 1.23 -11.33
C ILE A 825 -50.71 2.71 -11.05
N TRP A 826 -50.68 3.53 -12.11
CA TRP A 826 -50.27 4.93 -12.06
C TRP A 826 -50.79 5.75 -13.25
N GLY A 827 -50.55 7.06 -13.25
CA GLY A 827 -50.89 7.93 -14.39
C GLY A 827 -52.38 8.19 -14.50
N SER A 828 -52.97 8.15 -15.71
CA SER A 828 -54.42 8.31 -15.97
C SER A 828 -55.12 7.01 -16.40
N ALA A 829 -54.36 5.92 -16.58
CA ALA A 829 -54.85 4.59 -16.93
C ALA A 829 -53.90 3.53 -16.38
N ASP A 830 -54.46 2.52 -15.73
CA ASP A 830 -53.75 1.43 -15.06
C ASP A 830 -53.49 0.25 -16.02
N GLY A 831 -52.41 -0.50 -15.75
CA GLY A 831 -52.02 -1.73 -16.45
C GLY A 831 -51.53 -2.79 -15.45
N PHE A 832 -52.34 -3.81 -15.14
CA PHE A 832 -52.06 -4.80 -14.10
C PHE A 832 -53.00 -6.03 -14.16
N GLN A 833 -52.65 -7.11 -13.46
CA GLN A 833 -53.51 -8.29 -13.24
C GLN A 833 -54.26 -8.17 -11.90
N MET A 834 -55.56 -8.46 -11.91
CA MET A 834 -56.41 -8.40 -10.71
C MET A 834 -57.17 -9.70 -10.46
N LEU A 835 -57.13 -10.19 -9.23
CA LEU A 835 -58.02 -11.23 -8.70
C LEU A 835 -59.07 -10.55 -7.81
N TYR A 836 -60.34 -10.53 -8.21
CA TYR A 836 -61.36 -9.66 -7.62
C TYR A 836 -62.73 -10.31 -7.44
N GLN A 837 -63.58 -9.68 -6.63
CA GLN A 837 -65.02 -9.93 -6.58
C GLN A 837 -65.82 -8.63 -6.49
N GLU A 838 -67.10 -8.68 -6.85
CA GLU A 838 -68.02 -7.57 -6.67
C GLU A 838 -68.41 -7.41 -5.19
N TRP A 839 -68.51 -6.17 -4.72
CA TRP A 839 -68.92 -5.84 -3.35
C TRP A 839 -69.82 -4.60 -3.34
N THR A 840 -70.79 -4.58 -2.42
CA THR A 840 -71.69 -3.43 -2.21
C THR A 840 -71.52 -2.86 -0.81
N GLY A 841 -71.19 -1.58 -0.71
CA GLY A 841 -71.05 -0.83 0.55
C GLY A 841 -69.65 -0.90 1.18
N ASP A 842 -69.60 -0.73 2.50
CA ASP A 842 -68.36 -0.71 3.29
C ASP A 842 -67.64 -2.07 3.26
N VAL A 843 -66.31 -2.04 3.18
CA VAL A 843 -65.46 -3.24 3.04
C VAL A 843 -64.08 -3.02 3.64
N ALA A 844 -63.51 -4.05 4.27
CA ALA A 844 -62.09 -4.15 4.56
C ALA A 844 -61.49 -5.33 3.79
N ILE A 845 -60.39 -5.07 3.09
CA ILE A 845 -59.55 -6.08 2.45
C ILE A 845 -58.20 -6.14 3.15
N GLN A 846 -57.74 -7.34 3.46
CA GLN A 846 -56.44 -7.60 4.05
C GLN A 846 -55.69 -8.68 3.27
N THR A 847 -54.37 -8.52 3.16
CA THR A 847 -53.47 -9.54 2.61
C THR A 847 -52.05 -9.31 3.10
N LYS A 848 -51.27 -10.38 3.26
CA LYS A 848 -49.84 -10.30 3.50
C LYS A 848 -49.08 -10.54 2.21
N VAL A 849 -48.31 -9.56 1.77
CA VAL A 849 -47.41 -9.69 0.62
C VAL A 849 -46.16 -10.39 1.13
N LEU A 850 -45.93 -11.63 0.71
CA LEU A 850 -44.75 -12.42 1.12
C LEU A 850 -43.55 -12.12 0.24
N ASP A 851 -43.78 -12.06 -1.07
CA ASP A 851 -42.73 -11.88 -2.07
C ASP A 851 -43.27 -11.21 -3.34
N ILE A 852 -42.40 -10.49 -4.03
CA ILE A 852 -42.63 -9.89 -5.35
C ILE A 852 -41.36 -10.15 -6.18
N ASP A 853 -41.35 -11.21 -6.98
CA ASP A 853 -40.30 -11.45 -7.94
C ASP A 853 -40.56 -10.63 -9.21
N ALA A 854 -39.81 -9.55 -9.37
CA ALA A 854 -39.91 -8.66 -10.52
C ALA A 854 -38.58 -7.95 -10.78
N GLU A 855 -38.31 -7.66 -12.06
CA GLU A 855 -37.11 -6.92 -12.44
C GLU A 855 -37.22 -5.43 -12.10
N HIS A 856 -38.41 -4.84 -12.23
CA HIS A 856 -38.60 -3.42 -11.99
C HIS A 856 -38.77 -3.12 -10.49
N THR A 857 -38.05 -2.12 -10.00
CA THR A 857 -38.08 -1.75 -8.57
C THR A 857 -39.44 -1.23 -8.12
N TRP A 858 -40.24 -0.72 -9.05
CA TRP A 858 -41.60 -0.23 -8.84
C TRP A 858 -42.70 -1.20 -9.29
N ALA A 859 -42.38 -2.48 -9.50
CA ALA A 859 -43.41 -3.51 -9.55
C ALA A 859 -44.17 -3.54 -8.23
N LYS A 860 -45.48 -3.79 -8.25
CA LYS A 860 -46.36 -3.65 -7.08
C LYS A 860 -47.23 -4.88 -6.89
N ALA A 861 -47.47 -5.24 -5.64
CA ALA A 861 -48.46 -6.23 -5.24
C ALA A 861 -49.20 -5.74 -3.98
N GLY A 862 -50.50 -6.01 -3.90
CA GLY A 862 -51.29 -5.68 -2.71
C GLY A 862 -52.79 -5.72 -2.94
N ALA A 863 -53.53 -4.99 -2.12
CA ALA A 863 -55.00 -4.98 -2.11
C ALA A 863 -55.55 -3.70 -2.76
N MET A 864 -56.66 -3.83 -3.50
CA MET A 864 -57.30 -2.74 -4.23
C MET A 864 -58.82 -2.78 -4.14
N ILE A 865 -59.42 -1.60 -4.05
CA ILE A 865 -60.85 -1.32 -4.25
C ILE A 865 -60.98 -0.36 -5.43
N ARG A 866 -61.80 -0.71 -6.43
CA ARG A 866 -61.98 0.08 -7.66
C ARG A 866 -63.44 0.13 -8.09
N GLU A 867 -63.83 1.22 -8.74
CA GLU A 867 -65.22 1.50 -9.09
C GLU A 867 -65.75 0.64 -10.24
N ASP A 868 -64.93 0.43 -11.27
CA ASP A 868 -65.25 -0.34 -12.46
C ASP A 868 -63.99 -1.00 -13.06
N LEU A 869 -64.12 -1.91 -14.03
CA LEU A 869 -63.01 -2.68 -14.63
C LEU A 869 -62.30 -1.97 -15.81
N SER A 870 -62.60 -0.70 -16.09
CA SER A 870 -61.90 0.08 -17.12
C SER A 870 -60.53 0.57 -16.64
N ALA A 871 -59.57 0.71 -17.56
CA ALA A 871 -58.21 1.10 -17.19
C ALA A 871 -58.13 2.45 -16.45
N ASN A 872 -59.08 3.36 -16.65
CA ASN A 872 -59.07 4.71 -16.08
C ASN A 872 -59.98 4.87 -14.85
N SER A 873 -60.44 3.78 -14.24
CA SER A 873 -61.41 3.80 -13.14
C SER A 873 -60.88 4.48 -11.87
N THR A 874 -61.78 5.12 -11.12
CA THR A 874 -61.56 5.61 -9.75
C THR A 874 -61.15 4.42 -8.86
N ASN A 875 -60.06 4.54 -8.08
CA ASN A 875 -59.57 3.43 -7.27
C ASN A 875 -58.79 3.88 -6.02
N ALA A 876 -58.65 2.96 -5.07
CA ALA A 876 -57.76 3.03 -3.94
C ALA A 876 -57.07 1.67 -3.76
N ALA A 877 -55.77 1.68 -3.52
CA ALA A 877 -54.98 0.49 -3.31
C ALA A 877 -53.97 0.71 -2.18
N VAL A 878 -53.71 -0.34 -1.42
CA VAL A 878 -52.56 -0.44 -0.51
C VAL A 878 -51.64 -1.49 -1.08
N VAL A 879 -50.43 -1.07 -1.45
CA VAL A 879 -49.50 -1.93 -2.21
C VAL A 879 -48.12 -1.83 -1.63
N MET A 880 -47.39 -2.94 -1.72
CA MET A 880 -45.95 -2.99 -1.55
C MET A 880 -45.28 -2.89 -2.91
N SER A 881 -44.23 -2.08 -2.99
CA SER A 881 -43.35 -1.97 -4.14
C SER A 881 -42.14 -2.88 -3.96
N ASN A 882 -41.72 -3.60 -5.01
CA ASN A 882 -40.62 -4.58 -5.00
C ASN A 882 -39.33 -4.08 -4.30
N ARG A 883 -39.00 -2.78 -4.39
CA ARG A 883 -37.86 -2.21 -3.64
C ARG A 883 -38.12 -0.86 -2.96
N ASN A 884 -39.38 -0.41 -2.87
CA ASN A 884 -39.69 0.93 -2.37
C ASN A 884 -40.71 0.94 -1.21
N GLY A 885 -41.02 -0.24 -0.64
CA GLY A 885 -41.88 -0.37 0.53
C GLY A 885 -43.37 -0.21 0.27
N ALA A 886 -44.17 -0.21 1.35
CA ALA A 886 -45.63 -0.15 1.31
C ALA A 886 -46.16 1.28 1.35
N PHE A 887 -47.21 1.55 0.55
CA PHE A 887 -47.85 2.86 0.46
C PHE A 887 -49.30 2.75 -0.06
N MET A 888 -50.08 3.82 0.13
CA MET A 888 -51.39 3.97 -0.49
C MET A 888 -51.26 4.60 -1.88
N SER A 889 -51.82 3.96 -2.89
CA SER A 889 -51.99 4.51 -4.25
C SER A 889 -53.47 4.75 -4.51
N TYR A 890 -53.87 5.91 -4.99
CA TYR A 890 -55.28 6.18 -5.29
C TYR A 890 -55.50 7.11 -6.48
N ARG A 891 -56.63 6.92 -7.16
CA ARG A 891 -57.16 7.78 -8.22
C ARG A 891 -58.52 8.32 -7.78
N GLY A 892 -58.60 9.63 -7.52
CA GLY A 892 -59.79 10.27 -6.94
C GLY A 892 -60.99 10.46 -7.89
N THR A 893 -60.78 10.43 -9.21
CA THR A 893 -61.84 10.54 -10.23
C THR A 893 -61.48 9.73 -11.48
N THR A 894 -62.48 9.27 -12.23
CA THR A 894 -62.29 8.55 -13.50
C THR A 894 -61.42 9.36 -14.48
N GLY A 895 -60.30 8.78 -14.93
CA GLY A 895 -59.32 9.42 -15.81
C GLY A 895 -58.45 10.51 -15.16
N GLY A 896 -58.60 10.78 -13.86
CA GLY A 896 -57.72 11.68 -13.09
C GLY A 896 -56.32 11.10 -12.89
N SER A 897 -55.38 11.85 -12.32
CA SER A 897 -54.03 11.34 -12.02
C SER A 897 -54.01 10.49 -10.74
N THR A 898 -53.22 9.41 -10.73
CA THR A 898 -52.92 8.63 -9.52
C THR A 898 -52.00 9.40 -8.57
N THR A 899 -52.20 9.24 -7.27
CA THR A 899 -51.38 9.82 -6.19
C THR A 899 -50.91 8.72 -5.23
N GLY A 900 -49.65 8.80 -4.79
CA GLY A 900 -49.07 7.93 -3.77
C GLY A 900 -48.87 8.65 -2.43
N LYS A 901 -49.26 8.03 -1.31
CA LYS A 901 -49.15 8.59 0.06
C LYS A 901 -48.70 7.52 1.06
N GLY A 902 -48.01 7.95 2.12
CA GLY A 902 -47.53 7.06 3.17
C GLY A 902 -46.33 6.19 2.78
N LEU A 903 -45.60 6.56 1.72
CA LEU A 903 -44.42 5.81 1.25
C LEU A 903 -43.31 5.82 2.30
N LYS A 904 -42.89 4.63 2.73
CA LYS A 904 -41.70 4.42 3.56
C LYS A 904 -40.74 3.51 2.80
N TYR A 905 -39.52 3.99 2.55
CA TYR A 905 -38.48 3.20 1.89
C TYR A 905 -38.05 2.07 2.83
N GLU A 906 -38.52 0.86 2.54
CA GLU A 906 -38.26 -0.35 3.30
C GLU A 906 -37.86 -1.46 2.30
N VAL A 907 -36.81 -2.22 2.59
CA VAL A 907 -36.47 -3.43 1.82
C VAL A 907 -37.57 -4.46 2.07
N THR A 908 -38.01 -5.14 1.01
CA THR A 908 -39.13 -6.10 0.97
C THR A 908 -38.98 -7.24 1.98
N THR A 909 -39.46 -7.01 3.20
CA THR A 909 -39.89 -8.07 4.11
C THR A 909 -41.39 -8.29 3.91
N ALA A 910 -41.88 -9.48 4.25
CA ALA A 910 -43.30 -9.74 4.18
C ALA A 910 -44.08 -8.77 5.08
N GLN A 911 -45.11 -8.10 4.55
CA GLN A 911 -45.94 -7.18 5.33
C GLN A 911 -47.42 -7.45 5.12
N THR A 912 -48.17 -7.35 6.20
CA THR A 912 -49.64 -7.44 6.16
C THR A 912 -50.20 -6.05 5.86
N LEU A 913 -50.93 -5.93 4.76
CA LEU A 913 -51.56 -4.71 4.28
C LEU A 913 -53.07 -4.82 4.46
N ARG A 914 -53.71 -3.70 4.82
CA ARG A 914 -55.17 -3.61 4.97
C ARG A 914 -55.69 -2.30 4.38
N LEU A 915 -56.76 -2.38 3.61
CA LEU A 915 -57.46 -1.23 3.05
C LEU A 915 -58.92 -1.29 3.49
N GLU A 916 -59.34 -0.28 4.24
CA GLU A 916 -60.72 -0.14 4.71
C GLU A 916 -61.44 0.96 3.93
N ARG A 917 -62.67 0.68 3.51
CA ARG A 917 -63.62 1.66 2.95
C ARG A 917 -64.81 1.80 3.87
N ARG A 918 -65.11 3.05 4.25
CA ARG A 918 -66.32 3.46 4.99
C ARG A 918 -66.98 4.65 4.30
N GLY A 919 -68.08 4.40 3.59
CA GLY A 919 -68.68 5.34 2.66
C GLY A 919 -67.69 5.75 1.57
N ASN A 920 -67.25 7.01 1.61
CA ASN A 920 -66.24 7.57 0.71
C ASN A 920 -64.85 7.70 1.36
N VAL A 921 -64.65 7.27 2.61
CA VAL A 921 -63.34 7.35 3.28
C VAL A 921 -62.61 6.03 3.13
N PHE A 922 -61.37 6.10 2.67
CA PHE A 922 -60.47 4.97 2.45
C PHE A 922 -59.24 5.09 3.34
N THR A 923 -59.00 4.11 4.20
CA THR A 923 -57.88 4.09 5.13
C THR A 923 -56.96 2.93 4.78
N ALA A 924 -55.72 3.24 4.42
CA ALA A 924 -54.68 2.25 4.14
C ALA A 924 -53.84 2.05 5.40
N LEU A 925 -53.67 0.79 5.82
CA LEU A 925 -52.91 0.39 6.99
C LEU A 925 -51.87 -0.68 6.62
N LYS A 926 -50.81 -0.76 7.42
CA LYS A 926 -49.86 -1.86 7.41
C LYS A 926 -49.60 -2.42 8.80
N SER A 927 -49.20 -3.67 8.86
CA SER A 927 -48.81 -4.38 10.07
C SER A 927 -47.55 -5.21 9.81
N TYR A 928 -46.62 -5.16 10.76
CA TYR A 928 -45.38 -5.95 10.77
C TYR A 928 -45.53 -7.26 11.57
N ASP A 929 -46.62 -7.40 12.33
CA ASP A 929 -46.88 -8.47 13.29
C ASP A 929 -48.20 -9.19 12.98
N ASP A 930 -48.46 -9.40 11.68
CA ASP A 930 -49.58 -10.19 11.15
C ASP A 930 -50.97 -9.77 11.69
N GLY A 931 -51.17 -8.46 11.84
CA GLY A 931 -52.44 -7.84 12.20
C GLY A 931 -52.65 -7.61 13.69
N ALA A 932 -51.64 -7.89 14.54
CA ALA A 932 -51.72 -7.58 15.96
C ALA A 932 -51.63 -6.07 16.24
N THR A 933 -50.81 -5.34 15.47
CA THR A 933 -50.67 -3.89 15.53
C THR A 933 -50.80 -3.28 14.13
N TRP A 934 -51.67 -2.27 14.01
CA TRP A 934 -51.92 -1.58 12.74
C TRP A 934 -51.36 -0.16 12.76
N TYR A 935 -50.64 0.19 11.71
CA TYR A 935 -50.11 1.52 11.45
C TYR A 935 -50.82 2.11 10.24
N GLU A 936 -51.47 3.25 10.42
CA GLU A 936 -52.06 4.00 9.30
C GLU A 936 -50.94 4.53 8.39
N LEU A 937 -51.05 4.23 7.09
CA LEU A 937 -50.22 4.83 6.05
C LEU A 937 -50.82 6.16 5.59
N HIS A 938 -52.12 6.14 5.31
CA HIS A 938 -52.87 7.32 4.90
C HIS A 938 -54.39 7.06 4.93
N GLU A 939 -55.16 8.10 5.23
CA GLU A 939 -56.61 8.17 5.00
C GLU A 939 -56.93 9.17 3.88
N GLN A 940 -57.84 8.80 2.98
CA GLN A 940 -58.25 9.62 1.86
C GLN A 940 -59.76 9.52 1.57
N GLU A 941 -60.40 10.67 1.38
CA GLU A 941 -61.78 10.74 0.87
C GLU A 941 -61.80 10.61 -0.66
N ILE A 942 -62.53 9.62 -1.18
CA ILE A 942 -62.70 9.32 -2.61
C ILE A 942 -64.18 9.05 -2.85
N ALA A 943 -64.83 9.88 -3.66
CA ALA A 943 -66.21 9.64 -4.05
C ALA A 943 -66.26 8.42 -4.99
N MET A 944 -66.92 7.34 -4.57
CA MET A 944 -67.00 6.08 -5.32
C MET A 944 -68.40 5.46 -5.19
N SER A 945 -68.90 4.82 -6.24
CA SER A 945 -70.16 4.05 -6.25
C SER A 945 -70.26 3.06 -5.08
N GLU A 946 -71.47 2.77 -4.61
CA GLU A 946 -71.70 1.72 -3.60
C GLU A 946 -71.28 0.33 -4.10
N ASN A 947 -71.48 0.05 -5.39
CA ASN A 947 -71.00 -1.17 -6.03
C ASN A 947 -69.57 -0.97 -6.55
N VAL A 948 -68.66 -1.83 -6.14
CA VAL A 948 -67.22 -1.80 -6.45
C VAL A 948 -66.67 -3.20 -6.69
N TYR A 949 -65.45 -3.25 -7.21
CA TYR A 949 -64.65 -4.47 -7.33
C TYR A 949 -63.50 -4.41 -6.33
N VAL A 950 -63.35 -5.46 -5.53
CA VAL A 950 -62.38 -5.55 -4.44
C VAL A 950 -61.52 -6.78 -4.63
N GLY A 951 -60.21 -6.66 -4.48
CA GLY A 951 -59.32 -7.78 -4.76
C GLY A 951 -57.83 -7.51 -4.65
N LEU A 952 -57.04 -8.51 -5.03
CA LEU A 952 -55.58 -8.46 -5.09
C LEU A 952 -55.12 -7.95 -6.47
N ALA A 953 -54.13 -7.07 -6.49
CA ALA A 953 -53.62 -6.42 -7.69
C ALA A 953 -52.10 -6.56 -7.81
N VAL A 954 -51.60 -6.95 -9.00
CA VAL A 954 -50.17 -7.13 -9.29
C VAL A 954 -49.78 -6.50 -10.63
N THR A 955 -48.72 -5.69 -10.63
CA THR A 955 -48.15 -5.10 -11.87
C THR A 955 -46.63 -5.22 -11.87
N SER A 956 -46.07 -5.49 -13.05
CA SER A 956 -44.62 -5.53 -13.27
C SER A 956 -44.01 -4.15 -13.55
N HIS A 957 -44.84 -3.12 -13.78
CA HIS A 957 -44.39 -1.80 -14.26
C HIS A 957 -43.68 -1.88 -15.63
N ASP A 958 -43.79 -3.00 -16.34
CA ASP A 958 -43.32 -3.20 -17.71
C ASP A 958 -44.27 -4.13 -18.47
N THR A 959 -44.94 -3.60 -19.49
CA THR A 959 -45.86 -4.34 -20.38
C THR A 959 -45.25 -5.58 -21.07
N ARG A 960 -43.93 -5.78 -21.00
CA ARG A 960 -43.19 -6.87 -21.65
C ARG A 960 -42.62 -7.90 -20.69
N LYS A 961 -42.82 -7.73 -19.37
CA LYS A 961 -42.28 -8.60 -18.32
C LYS A 961 -43.35 -8.92 -17.30
N TYR A 962 -43.19 -10.03 -16.62
CA TYR A 962 -44.04 -10.43 -15.51
C TYR A 962 -43.44 -9.99 -14.17
N ALA A 963 -44.32 -9.81 -13.20
CA ALA A 963 -44.04 -9.85 -11.78
C ALA A 963 -44.82 -11.01 -11.19
N ASP A 964 -44.14 -11.89 -10.45
CA ASP A 964 -44.73 -12.99 -9.72
C ASP A 964 -44.85 -12.61 -8.25
N ALA A 965 -46.08 -12.47 -7.75
CA ALA A 965 -46.32 -12.13 -6.36
C ALA A 965 -46.89 -13.33 -5.60
N VAL A 966 -46.39 -13.54 -4.37
CA VAL A 966 -46.94 -14.49 -3.42
C VAL A 966 -47.62 -13.72 -2.30
N LEU A 967 -48.91 -13.94 -2.13
CA LEU A 967 -49.71 -13.31 -1.08
C LEU A 967 -50.35 -14.37 -0.19
N GLU A 968 -50.53 -14.08 1.09
CA GLU A 968 -51.24 -14.98 2.03
C GLU A 968 -52.26 -14.22 2.89
N GLY A 969 -53.14 -14.96 3.57
CA GLY A 969 -54.07 -14.35 4.53
C GLY A 969 -55.04 -13.36 3.90
N TYR A 970 -55.56 -13.69 2.70
CA TYR A 970 -56.54 -12.87 2.02
C TYR A 970 -57.87 -12.91 2.75
N VAL A 971 -58.28 -11.77 3.31
CA VAL A 971 -59.53 -11.64 4.06
C VAL A 971 -60.35 -10.49 3.51
N LEU A 972 -61.64 -10.76 3.27
CA LEU A 972 -62.66 -9.77 2.95
C LEU A 972 -63.78 -9.79 3.98
N GLU A 973 -64.00 -8.65 4.62
CA GLU A 973 -65.00 -8.51 5.68
C GLU A 973 -65.68 -7.14 5.67
N GLN A 974 -66.84 -7.04 6.31
CA GLN A 974 -67.38 -5.73 6.66
C GLN A 974 -66.59 -5.15 7.83
N PRO A 975 -66.13 -3.90 7.75
CA PRO A 975 -65.29 -3.32 8.78
C PRO A 975 -66.13 -3.08 10.06
N ALA A 976 -65.58 -3.43 11.23
CA ALA A 976 -66.29 -3.34 12.50
C ALA A 976 -66.83 -1.91 12.77
N PRO A 977 -67.97 -1.73 13.47
CA PRO A 977 -68.47 -0.38 13.80
C PRO A 977 -67.41 0.39 14.60
N PRO A 978 -67.23 1.70 14.39
CA PRO A 978 -66.34 2.49 15.23
C PRO A 978 -66.79 2.43 16.69
N SER A 979 -65.87 2.12 17.60
CA SER A 979 -66.08 2.09 19.05
C SER A 979 -66.10 3.49 19.67
#